data_AF-A0A218WX74-F1
#
_entry.id   AF-A0A218WX74-F1
#
_cell.length_a   1.000
_cell.length_b   1.000
_cell.length_c   1.000
_cell.angle_alpha   90.00
_cell.angle_beta   90.00
_cell.angle_gamma   90.00
#
_symmetry.space_group_name_H-M   'P 1'
#
loop_
_entity.id
_entity.type
_entity.pdbx_description
1 polymer ?
#
loop_
_entity_poly.entity_id
_entity_poly.type
_entity_poly.pdbx_seq_one_letter_code
_entity_poly.pdbx_strand_id
1 'polypeptide(L)'
;MEELVGVELIKLKAVVAITNSKRDCLREVMLAAFEAFNANPSHGFVSLQLVSNTFDPRTMKPKLSKEATLPLKPNGNIMAHGGNRRTINHDVEFAVESNFGIPGALLVTNKGDKELFLENINIEGIADFVCNSWVRPDKVNNEKRIFFCNKVYLPNETPEGLKELREEELRQLRGDGEGVRLMSDRIYDYDVYNDIGDPDKGLDLVRPTLGGEENPHPRRCRTGRPAANTDERAESRVEDHDKTPIYVPRDETLADSKREAVNRDKLKGILRNIVPSLVARLSTESDVLKGFSDVNGLYRERSLVQPESQKNRIIEKLPIARVLCKIQGLAEEIVKFEPPKIISGDNGCCLRDDDFGRQVLAGINTLSIECLREFPPKSKLDPSIYPLQSALKEEHIIGHLDGMSLQKLKKLKSFNAIEEKKLFILDYHDIYLPFLNQINALEGRKAYATRAIFFLTSAGTLKPIAIELSLPPSGGNIPSNRVLSPPVDATSNWLWQMGKAHVCSNDAGVHQLVHHWLRTHACMEPFIIAAHRQMSRMHPIFKLLEPHMRYTLKINAMARETLINAGGIIETDFTPGHYCMLMSCAAYRDWWRFDFEGLPSDLIRRGMAVADESKPHGVKLVIEDYPYASDGLLIWSAIERLVQTYVNYYYPNSSTIWSDTELQACPELRAVPLWGICPKPSTTNAAALA
;
A
#
# COMPACT_ATOMS: atom_id res chain seq x y z
N MET A 1 -18.39 -57.55 32.24
CA MET A 1 -17.15 -57.00 32.80
C MET A 1 -16.15 -56.96 31.66
N GLU A 2 -16.22 -55.93 30.83
CA GLU A 2 -15.12 -55.60 29.91
C GLU A 2 -14.18 -54.67 30.66
N GLU A 3 -12.91 -55.04 30.72
CA GLU A 3 -11.86 -54.31 31.41
C GLU A 3 -11.73 -52.88 30.85
N LEU A 4 -12.02 -51.90 31.71
CA LEU A 4 -11.54 -50.53 31.56
C LEU A 4 -10.02 -50.54 31.65
N VAL A 5 -9.35 -50.84 30.53
CA VAL A 5 -7.93 -50.50 30.36
C VAL A 5 -7.86 -48.98 30.36
N GLY A 6 -7.57 -48.40 31.53
CA GLY A 6 -7.34 -46.97 31.67
C GLY A 6 -6.19 -46.56 30.76
N VAL A 7 -6.47 -45.68 29.80
CA VAL A 7 -5.43 -45.14 28.92
C VAL A 7 -4.51 -44.28 29.79
N GLU A 8 -3.23 -44.62 29.82
CA GLU A 8 -2.22 -43.91 30.60
C GLU A 8 -2.10 -42.45 30.13
N LEU A 9 -2.01 -41.51 31.09
CA LEU A 9 -1.84 -40.09 30.79
C LEU A 9 -0.36 -39.72 30.79
N ILE A 10 0.10 -39.15 29.68
CA ILE A 10 1.44 -38.61 29.50
C ILE A 10 1.40 -37.09 29.69
N LYS A 11 2.46 -36.54 30.28
CA LYS A 11 2.66 -35.09 30.41
C LYS A 11 3.57 -34.58 29.31
N LEU A 12 3.11 -33.63 28.51
CA LEU A 12 3.91 -32.90 27.54
C LEU A 12 4.28 -31.53 28.12
N LYS A 13 5.57 -31.20 28.11
CA LYS A 13 6.06 -29.89 28.53
C LYS A 13 6.03 -28.92 27.36
N ALA A 14 5.62 -27.69 27.62
CA ALA A 14 5.59 -26.64 26.63
C ALA A 14 6.05 -25.31 27.22
N VAL A 15 6.68 -24.50 26.37
CA VAL A 15 7.04 -23.11 26.64
C VAL A 15 6.11 -22.21 25.85
N VAL A 16 5.40 -21.34 26.54
CA VAL A 16 4.47 -20.36 25.96
C VAL A 16 5.09 -18.97 26.04
N ALA A 17 5.30 -18.34 24.88
CA ALA A 17 5.86 -16.99 24.78
C ALA A 17 4.76 -15.94 24.60
N ILE A 18 4.63 -15.04 25.58
CA ILE A 18 3.68 -13.92 25.56
C ILE A 18 4.45 -12.61 25.59
N THR A 19 4.00 -11.65 24.80
CA THR A 19 4.65 -10.34 24.73
C THR A 19 3.73 -9.20 25.10
N ASN A 20 4.24 -8.31 25.94
CA ASN A 20 3.52 -7.10 26.35
C ASN A 20 4.16 -5.86 25.74
N SER A 21 3.33 -5.01 25.14
CA SER A 21 3.69 -3.67 24.69
C SER A 21 3.67 -2.69 25.88
N LYS A 22 4.81 -2.02 26.16
CA LYS A 22 5.08 -1.01 27.21
C LYS A 22 5.36 -1.51 28.65
N ARG A 23 6.21 -0.72 29.34
CA ARG A 23 6.63 -0.87 30.75
C ARG A 23 5.48 -0.80 31.76
N ASP A 24 4.38 -0.10 31.45
CA ASP A 24 3.21 0.03 32.34
C ASP A 24 2.18 -1.10 32.17
N CYS A 25 2.15 -1.76 31.01
CA CYS A 25 1.25 -2.86 30.73
C CYS A 25 1.63 -4.13 31.54
N LEU A 26 2.90 -4.28 31.91
CA LEU A 26 3.37 -5.44 32.68
C LEU A 26 2.79 -5.48 34.10
N ARG A 27 2.75 -4.32 34.79
CA ARG A 27 2.08 -4.21 36.09
C ARG A 27 0.59 -4.47 35.94
N GLU A 28 -0.03 -3.89 34.92
CA GLU A 28 -1.47 -3.98 34.71
C GLU A 28 -1.95 -5.37 34.26
N VAL A 29 -1.19 -6.08 33.42
CA VAL A 29 -1.51 -7.46 33.02
C VAL A 29 -1.26 -8.40 34.19
N MET A 30 -0.21 -8.18 34.99
CA MET A 30 0.00 -8.93 36.24
C MET A 30 -1.08 -8.60 37.29
N LEU A 31 -1.55 -7.36 37.37
CA LEU A 31 -2.67 -6.93 38.21
C LEU A 31 -3.98 -7.57 37.73
N ALA A 32 -4.29 -7.53 36.45
CA ALA A 32 -5.48 -8.17 35.88
C ALA A 32 -5.43 -9.70 36.04
N ALA A 33 -4.26 -10.32 35.86
CA ALA A 33 -4.06 -11.74 36.12
C ALA A 33 -4.22 -12.06 37.62
N PHE A 34 -3.75 -11.18 38.51
CA PHE A 34 -3.91 -11.29 39.96
C PHE A 34 -5.36 -11.07 40.41
N GLU A 35 -6.08 -10.13 39.82
CA GLU A 35 -7.51 -9.86 40.06
C GLU A 35 -8.38 -11.02 39.58
N ALA A 36 -8.14 -11.54 38.37
CA ALA A 36 -8.81 -12.72 37.84
C ALA A 36 -8.56 -13.96 38.71
N PHE A 37 -7.34 -14.12 39.25
CA PHE A 37 -7.00 -15.18 40.19
C PHE A 37 -7.70 -15.01 41.55
N ASN A 38 -7.75 -13.80 42.10
CA ASN A 38 -8.45 -13.54 43.36
C ASN A 38 -9.96 -13.78 43.25
N ALA A 39 -10.53 -13.55 42.07
CA ALA A 39 -11.92 -13.90 41.79
C ALA A 39 -12.15 -15.42 41.70
N ASN A 40 -11.18 -16.21 41.24
CA ASN A 40 -11.27 -17.66 41.21
C ASN A 40 -9.89 -18.37 41.22
N PRO A 41 -9.35 -18.76 42.38
CA PRO A 41 -7.95 -19.18 42.54
C PRO A 41 -7.60 -20.54 41.91
N SER A 42 -8.58 -21.24 41.31
CA SER A 42 -8.42 -22.52 40.64
C SER A 42 -8.27 -22.42 39.12
N HIS A 43 -8.40 -21.22 38.53
CA HIS A 43 -8.44 -21.02 37.07
C HIS A 43 -7.34 -20.03 36.63
N GLY A 44 -6.35 -20.48 35.87
CA GLY A 44 -5.41 -19.57 35.22
C GLY A 44 -6.09 -18.67 34.18
N PHE A 45 -5.46 -17.53 33.86
CA PHE A 45 -6.07 -16.46 33.05
C PHE A 45 -6.15 -16.76 31.54
N VAL A 46 -5.44 -17.79 31.08
CA VAL A 46 -5.54 -18.31 29.71
C VAL A 46 -5.66 -19.83 29.78
N SER A 47 -6.66 -20.37 29.09
CA SER A 47 -6.83 -21.80 28.88
C SER A 47 -6.27 -22.20 27.52
N LEU A 48 -5.53 -23.30 27.50
CA LEU A 48 -4.85 -23.88 26.36
C LEU A 48 -5.29 -25.34 26.22
N GLN A 49 -5.65 -25.76 25.02
CA GLN A 49 -6.02 -27.15 24.75
C GLN A 49 -5.40 -27.62 23.43
N LEU A 50 -4.63 -28.70 23.49
CA LEU A 50 -4.05 -29.31 22.30
C LEU A 50 -5.09 -30.14 21.56
N VAL A 51 -4.99 -30.11 20.24
CA VAL A 51 -5.80 -30.90 19.34
C VAL A 51 -4.87 -31.81 18.54
N SER A 52 -5.16 -33.11 18.56
CA SER A 52 -4.41 -34.11 17.81
C SER A 52 -4.66 -33.98 16.31
N ASN A 53 -3.66 -34.37 15.52
CA ASN A 53 -3.82 -34.57 14.08
C ASN A 53 -4.69 -35.80 13.70
N THR A 54 -5.04 -36.64 14.68
CA THR A 54 -5.84 -37.86 14.49
C THR A 54 -7.17 -37.80 15.23
N PHE A 55 -8.16 -38.52 14.70
CA PHE A 55 -9.42 -38.75 15.39
C PHE A 55 -9.29 -39.85 16.45
N ASP A 56 -10.15 -39.75 17.46
CA ASP A 56 -10.51 -40.89 18.28
C ASP A 56 -11.45 -41.80 17.46
N PRO A 57 -11.06 -43.06 17.20
CA PRO A 57 -11.90 -44.01 16.44
C PRO A 57 -13.28 -44.26 17.06
N ARG A 58 -13.47 -43.98 18.35
CA ARG A 58 -14.74 -44.20 19.05
C ARG A 58 -15.71 -43.04 18.87
N THR A 59 -15.22 -41.81 18.94
CA THR A 59 -16.04 -40.60 18.89
C THR A 59 -16.09 -39.96 17.51
N MET A 60 -15.19 -40.38 16.61
CA MET A 60 -14.99 -39.76 15.29
C MET A 60 -14.72 -38.25 15.39
N LYS A 61 -14.13 -37.82 16.51
CA LYS A 61 -13.75 -36.43 16.79
C LYS A 61 -12.24 -36.32 17.02
N PRO A 62 -11.64 -35.13 16.84
CA PRO A 62 -10.25 -34.90 17.21
C PRO A 62 -10.01 -35.22 18.70
N LYS A 63 -8.90 -35.88 19.01
CA LYS A 63 -8.49 -36.06 20.41
C LYS A 63 -8.07 -34.72 20.99
N LEU A 64 -8.56 -34.41 22.19
CA LEU A 64 -8.26 -33.19 22.92
C LEU A 64 -7.45 -33.49 24.17
N SER A 65 -6.47 -32.65 24.48
CA SER A 65 -5.81 -32.71 25.79
C SER A 65 -6.79 -32.28 26.88
N LYS A 66 -6.44 -32.57 28.14
CA LYS A 66 -7.03 -31.80 29.25
C LYS A 66 -6.68 -30.32 29.06
N GLU A 67 -7.58 -29.43 29.47
CA GLU A 67 -7.29 -27.99 29.47
C GLU A 67 -6.10 -27.73 30.41
N ALA A 68 -5.08 -27.07 29.86
CA ALA A 68 -3.96 -26.55 30.62
C ALA A 68 -4.14 -25.04 30.81
N THR A 69 -3.70 -24.51 31.94
CA THR A 69 -3.81 -23.07 32.20
C THR A 69 -2.44 -22.46 32.42
N LEU A 70 -2.27 -21.22 31.97
CA LEU A 70 -1.01 -20.50 32.17
C LEU A 70 -0.78 -20.20 33.65
N PRO A 71 0.38 -20.57 34.22
CA PRO A 71 0.70 -20.23 35.61
C PRO A 71 1.00 -18.75 35.77
N LEU A 72 0.62 -18.18 36.92
CA LEU A 72 0.84 -16.77 37.28
C LEU A 72 2.31 -16.38 37.38
N LYS A 73 3.18 -17.31 37.77
CA LYS A 73 4.62 -17.06 37.84
C LYS A 73 5.24 -17.38 36.49
N PRO A 74 5.77 -16.38 35.76
CA PRO A 74 6.55 -16.66 34.58
C PRO A 74 7.86 -17.36 34.96
N ASN A 75 8.46 -18.05 33.99
CA ASN A 75 9.83 -18.47 34.15
C ASN A 75 10.74 -17.24 34.25
N GLY A 76 11.77 -17.32 35.09
CA GLY A 76 12.72 -16.22 35.34
C GLY A 76 13.49 -15.72 34.10
N ASN A 77 13.27 -16.31 32.92
CA ASN A 77 13.90 -15.95 31.66
C ASN A 77 13.07 -14.89 30.91
N ILE A 78 13.30 -13.62 31.24
CA ILE A 78 12.80 -12.48 30.47
C ILE A 78 13.77 -12.26 29.30
N MET A 79 13.31 -12.52 28.08
CA MET A 79 14.10 -12.16 26.89
C MET A 79 13.81 -10.70 26.52
N ALA A 80 14.85 -9.87 26.54
CA ALA A 80 14.79 -8.53 25.99
C ALA A 80 15.09 -8.59 24.49
N HIS A 81 14.07 -8.36 23.66
CA HIS A 81 14.31 -8.09 22.25
C HIS A 81 14.64 -6.61 22.09
N GLY A 82 15.58 -6.27 21.20
CA GLY A 82 15.97 -4.87 20.96
C GLY A 82 14.76 -3.96 20.78
N GLY A 83 14.63 -2.94 21.65
CA GLY A 83 13.44 -2.09 21.80
C GLY A 83 12.73 -2.27 23.15
N ASN A 84 11.57 -1.62 23.33
CA ASN A 84 10.76 -1.65 24.57
C ASN A 84 9.89 -2.93 24.73
N ARG A 85 10.20 -4.01 24.00
CA ARG A 85 9.37 -5.23 23.92
C ARG A 85 9.97 -6.33 24.80
N ARG A 86 9.18 -6.85 25.75
CA ARG A 86 9.59 -7.93 26.66
C ARG A 86 8.75 -9.16 26.39
N THR A 87 9.41 -10.25 26.01
CA THR A 87 8.79 -11.57 25.88
C THR A 87 8.95 -12.30 27.20
N ILE A 88 7.84 -12.89 27.67
CA ILE A 88 7.75 -13.62 28.91
C ILE A 88 7.40 -15.06 28.56
N ASN A 89 8.23 -15.98 29.05
CA ASN A 89 8.04 -17.40 28.84
C ASN A 89 7.34 -18.02 30.06
N HIS A 90 6.34 -18.87 29.80
CA HIS A 90 5.64 -19.64 30.81
C HIS A 90 5.77 -21.13 30.50
N ASP A 91 6.13 -21.92 31.51
CA ASP A 91 6.10 -23.37 31.40
C ASP A 91 4.68 -23.88 31.64
N VAL A 92 4.21 -24.72 30.74
CA VAL A 92 2.88 -25.34 30.80
C VAL A 92 3.04 -26.84 30.60
N GLU A 93 2.33 -27.63 31.41
CA GLU A 93 2.24 -29.08 31.24
C GLU A 93 0.86 -29.45 30.68
N PHE A 94 0.83 -30.14 29.54
CA PHE A 94 -0.38 -30.71 28.96
C PHE A 94 -0.49 -32.18 29.33
N ALA A 95 -1.63 -32.58 29.90
CA ALA A 95 -1.95 -33.98 30.12
C ALA A 95 -2.70 -34.53 28.89
N VAL A 96 -2.11 -35.51 28.22
CA VAL A 96 -2.65 -36.17 27.03
C VAL A 96 -2.68 -37.69 27.23
N GLU A 97 -3.58 -38.38 26.55
CA GLU A 97 -3.59 -39.84 26.53
C GLU A 97 -2.33 -40.39 25.83
N SER A 98 -1.86 -41.57 26.24
CA SER A 98 -0.65 -42.18 25.64
C SER A 98 -0.76 -42.45 24.14
N ASN A 99 -1.99 -42.59 23.64
CA ASN A 99 -2.30 -42.76 22.22
C ASN A 99 -2.74 -41.44 21.55
N PHE A 100 -2.45 -40.27 22.14
CA PHE A 100 -2.93 -38.97 21.67
C PHE A 100 -2.47 -38.62 20.24
N GLY A 101 -1.36 -39.18 19.79
CA GLY A 101 -0.77 -38.84 18.49
C GLY A 101 0.03 -37.54 18.56
N ILE A 102 0.10 -36.79 17.45
CA ILE A 102 0.91 -35.58 17.35
C ILE A 102 0.00 -34.35 17.52
N PRO A 103 0.32 -33.39 18.41
CA PRO A 103 -0.37 -32.11 18.47
C PRO A 103 -0.30 -31.36 17.13
N GLY A 104 -1.45 -31.09 16.53
CA GLY A 104 -1.57 -30.43 15.22
C GLY A 104 -2.18 -29.03 15.28
N ALA A 105 -3.03 -28.77 16.28
CA ALA A 105 -3.59 -27.46 16.54
C ALA A 105 -3.68 -27.18 18.05
N LEU A 106 -3.94 -25.92 18.38
CA LEU A 106 -4.09 -25.41 19.73
C LEU A 106 -5.32 -24.49 19.77
N LEU A 107 -6.18 -24.74 20.76
CA LEU A 107 -7.29 -23.86 21.11
C LEU A 107 -6.88 -22.99 22.29
N VAL A 108 -7.11 -21.69 22.17
CA VAL A 108 -6.74 -20.70 23.19
C VAL A 108 -7.96 -19.88 23.58
N THR A 109 -8.19 -19.77 24.88
CA THR A 109 -9.22 -18.92 25.48
C THR A 109 -8.58 -17.99 26.49
N ASN A 110 -8.70 -16.69 26.28
CA ASN A 110 -8.25 -15.68 27.23
C ASN A 110 -9.40 -15.32 28.18
N LYS A 111 -9.31 -15.77 29.43
CA LYS A 111 -10.31 -15.52 30.49
C LYS A 111 -10.04 -14.20 31.24
N GLY A 112 -8.95 -13.51 30.92
CA GLY A 112 -8.59 -12.21 31.48
C GLY A 112 -9.37 -11.06 30.83
N ASP A 113 -9.25 -9.86 31.42
CA ASP A 113 -10.00 -8.67 30.97
C ASP A 113 -9.31 -7.86 29.86
N LYS A 114 -8.06 -8.21 29.50
CA LYS A 114 -7.25 -7.49 28.51
C LYS A 114 -6.77 -8.42 27.41
N GLU A 115 -6.55 -7.86 26.22
CA GLU A 115 -5.91 -8.60 25.12
C GLU A 115 -4.47 -8.98 25.50
N LEU A 116 -4.02 -10.13 25.00
CA LEU A 116 -2.63 -10.58 25.12
C LEU A 116 -2.04 -10.88 23.75
N PHE A 117 -0.75 -10.65 23.54
CA PHE A 117 -0.09 -11.03 22.31
C PHE A 117 0.64 -12.37 22.49
N LEU A 118 0.17 -13.40 21.81
CA LEU A 118 0.76 -14.73 21.82
C LEU A 118 1.78 -14.82 20.67
N GLU A 119 3.07 -14.97 20.99
CA GLU A 119 4.14 -15.05 19.99
C GLU A 119 4.26 -16.46 19.44
N ASN A 120 4.51 -17.43 20.31
CA ASN A 120 4.68 -18.82 19.93
C ASN A 120 4.44 -19.75 21.12
N ILE A 121 4.23 -21.02 20.81
CA ILE A 121 4.19 -22.12 21.77
C ILE A 121 5.07 -23.24 21.24
N ASN A 122 6.06 -23.65 22.02
CA ASN A 122 6.94 -24.77 21.72
C ASN A 122 6.59 -25.93 22.66
N ILE A 123 6.21 -27.07 22.11
CA ILE A 123 6.09 -28.33 22.85
C ILE A 123 7.41 -29.07 22.69
N GLU A 124 8.13 -29.28 23.79
CA GLU A 124 9.53 -29.69 23.80
C GLU A 124 9.78 -30.92 22.90
N GLY A 125 10.48 -30.71 21.78
CA GLY A 125 10.85 -31.77 20.84
C GLY A 125 9.70 -32.37 20.01
N ILE A 126 8.49 -31.81 20.09
CA ILE A 126 7.28 -32.41 19.48
C ILE A 126 6.63 -31.50 18.44
N ALA A 127 6.31 -30.24 18.77
CA ALA A 127 5.56 -29.36 17.89
C ALA A 127 5.80 -27.88 18.19
N ASP A 128 5.82 -27.07 17.13
CA ASP A 128 6.00 -25.62 17.18
C ASP A 128 4.78 -24.91 16.61
N PHE A 129 4.25 -23.96 17.37
CA PHE A 129 3.14 -23.10 16.97
C PHE A 129 3.64 -21.67 16.85
N VAL A 130 3.69 -21.15 15.63
CA VAL A 130 4.04 -19.74 15.36
C VAL A 130 2.75 -18.93 15.32
N CYS A 131 2.43 -18.26 16.41
CA CYS A 131 1.13 -17.62 16.62
C CYS A 131 1.10 -16.17 16.13
N ASN A 132 2.03 -15.35 16.62
CA ASN A 132 2.16 -13.91 16.32
C ASN A 132 0.82 -13.16 16.24
N SER A 133 -0.05 -13.33 17.24
CA SER A 133 -1.42 -12.80 17.18
C SER A 133 -1.94 -12.33 18.53
N TRP A 134 -2.83 -11.34 18.49
CA TRP A 134 -3.54 -10.84 19.67
C TRP A 134 -4.73 -11.72 20.02
N VAL A 135 -4.77 -12.26 21.23
CA VAL A 135 -5.88 -13.06 21.77
C VAL A 135 -6.76 -12.16 22.63
N ARG A 136 -7.96 -11.86 22.12
CA ARG A 136 -8.98 -11.06 22.82
C ARG A 136 -9.61 -11.82 24.00
N PRO A 137 -10.13 -11.10 25.02
CA PRO A 137 -10.94 -11.69 26.10
C PRO A 137 -12.18 -12.46 25.58
N ASP A 138 -12.47 -13.59 26.22
CA ASP A 138 -13.64 -14.43 25.91
C ASP A 138 -14.99 -13.78 26.25
N LYS A 139 -14.99 -12.82 27.18
CA LYS A 139 -16.15 -11.99 27.54
C LYS A 139 -16.64 -11.12 26.37
N VAL A 140 -15.77 -10.82 25.40
CA VAL A 140 -16.13 -10.03 24.21
C VAL A 140 -16.79 -10.94 23.15
N ASN A 141 -16.24 -12.14 22.95
CA ASN A 141 -16.79 -13.19 22.11
C ASN A 141 -16.19 -14.52 22.57
N ASN A 142 -17.03 -15.55 22.69
CA ASN A 142 -16.70 -16.85 23.26
C ASN A 142 -15.99 -17.82 22.28
N GLU A 143 -15.76 -17.42 21.03
CA GLU A 143 -15.00 -18.18 20.05
C GLU A 143 -13.56 -18.42 20.50
N LYS A 144 -13.16 -19.68 20.54
CA LYS A 144 -11.79 -20.07 20.87
C LYS A 144 -10.87 -19.71 19.72
N ARG A 145 -9.69 -19.15 20.04
CA ARG A 145 -8.65 -18.86 19.05
C ARG A 145 -7.97 -20.14 18.61
N ILE A 146 -7.86 -20.36 17.31
CA ILE A 146 -7.25 -21.54 16.71
C ILE A 146 -5.85 -21.18 16.23
N PHE A 147 -4.85 -21.98 16.61
CA PHE A 147 -3.50 -21.91 16.10
C PHE A 147 -3.07 -23.28 15.59
N PHE A 148 -2.45 -23.31 14.40
CA PHE A 148 -1.94 -24.55 13.82
C PHE A 148 -0.44 -24.68 14.06
N CYS A 149 0.03 -25.92 14.15
CA CYS A 149 1.45 -26.24 14.13
C CYS A 149 2.08 -25.70 12.83
N ASN A 150 3.37 -25.36 12.85
CA ASN A 150 4.10 -24.81 11.71
C ASN A 150 4.43 -25.88 10.65
N LYS A 151 3.43 -26.65 10.25
CA LYS A 151 3.45 -27.59 9.12
C LYS A 151 2.58 -27.04 8.00
N VAL A 152 2.92 -27.44 6.78
CA VAL A 152 2.27 -26.98 5.55
C VAL A 152 1.42 -28.13 5.03
N TYR A 153 0.17 -27.85 4.68
CA TYR A 153 -0.75 -28.84 4.11
C TYR A 153 -1.61 -28.19 3.03
N LEU A 154 -1.71 -28.84 1.87
CA LEU A 154 -2.81 -28.60 0.95
C LEU A 154 -4.15 -29.01 1.60
N PRO A 155 -5.30 -28.50 1.14
CA PRO A 155 -6.60 -28.85 1.73
C PRO A 155 -6.84 -30.36 1.81
N ASN A 156 -6.53 -31.09 0.73
CA ASN A 156 -6.66 -32.56 0.64
C ASN A 156 -5.63 -33.35 1.48
N GLU A 157 -4.52 -32.72 1.87
CA GLU A 157 -3.48 -33.31 2.72
C GLU A 157 -3.67 -33.00 4.21
N THR A 158 -4.68 -32.18 4.55
CA THR A 158 -4.97 -31.80 5.93
C THR A 158 -5.29 -33.05 6.76
N PRO A 159 -4.57 -33.31 7.87
CA PRO A 159 -4.88 -34.43 8.75
C PRO A 159 -6.34 -34.40 9.22
N GLU A 160 -7.01 -35.55 9.30
CA GLU A 160 -8.45 -35.64 9.65
C GLU A 160 -8.79 -34.86 10.93
N GLY A 161 -7.94 -34.96 11.96
CA GLY A 161 -8.07 -34.23 13.23
C GLY A 161 -8.15 -32.70 13.12
N LEU A 162 -7.71 -32.13 12.00
CA LEU A 162 -7.58 -30.69 11.80
C LEU A 162 -8.54 -30.13 10.74
N LYS A 163 -9.23 -30.96 9.96
CA LYS A 163 -10.08 -30.50 8.85
C LYS A 163 -11.19 -29.55 9.30
N GLU A 164 -11.92 -29.92 10.34
CA GLU A 164 -12.99 -29.09 10.90
C GLU A 164 -12.44 -27.75 11.43
N LEU A 165 -11.30 -27.77 12.11
CA LEU A 165 -10.66 -26.55 12.61
C LEU A 165 -10.13 -25.65 11.48
N ARG A 166 -9.63 -26.24 10.39
CA ARG A 166 -9.16 -25.52 9.20
C ARG A 166 -10.31 -24.71 8.59
N GLU A 167 -11.47 -25.33 8.42
CA GLU A 167 -12.68 -24.68 7.91
C GLU A 167 -13.25 -23.65 8.91
N GLU A 168 -13.21 -23.97 10.20
CA GLU A 168 -13.72 -23.12 11.26
C GLU A 168 -12.93 -21.81 11.41
N GLU A 169 -11.60 -21.85 11.43
CA GLU A 169 -10.77 -20.63 11.45
C GLU A 169 -11.07 -19.77 10.21
N LEU A 170 -11.22 -20.38 9.02
CA LEU A 170 -11.58 -19.64 7.82
C LEU A 170 -12.98 -19.01 7.89
N ARG A 171 -13.96 -19.68 8.52
CA ARG A 171 -15.29 -19.09 8.81
C ARG A 171 -15.16 -17.87 9.71
N GLN A 172 -14.40 -17.97 10.81
CA GLN A 172 -14.18 -16.87 11.73
C GLN A 172 -13.49 -15.67 11.06
N LEU A 173 -12.51 -15.93 10.18
CA LEU A 173 -11.82 -14.89 9.41
C LEU A 173 -12.71 -14.21 8.36
N ARG A 174 -13.69 -14.92 7.78
CA ARG A 174 -14.66 -14.35 6.83
C ARG A 174 -15.73 -13.49 7.51
N GLY A 175 -16.16 -13.88 8.71
CA GLY A 175 -17.34 -13.32 9.36
C GLY A 175 -18.63 -13.56 8.57
N ASP A 176 -19.66 -12.81 8.90
CA ASP A 176 -21.02 -12.91 8.33
C ASP A 176 -21.34 -11.80 7.31
N GLY A 177 -20.46 -10.80 7.17
CA GLY A 177 -20.68 -9.64 6.31
C GLY A 177 -21.53 -8.54 6.91
N GLU A 178 -21.94 -8.64 8.18
CA GLU A 178 -22.84 -7.69 8.84
C GLU A 178 -22.12 -6.94 9.98
N GLY A 179 -22.81 -6.04 10.69
CA GLY A 179 -22.31 -5.35 11.89
C GLY A 179 -21.15 -4.37 11.71
N VAL A 180 -20.86 -3.64 12.79
CA VAL A 180 -19.69 -2.75 12.93
C VAL A 180 -18.49 -3.58 13.39
N ARG A 181 -17.30 -3.32 12.82
CA ARG A 181 -16.08 -4.01 13.22
C ARG A 181 -15.50 -3.47 14.53
N LEU A 182 -15.24 -4.37 15.47
CA LEU A 182 -14.54 -4.07 16.71
C LEU A 182 -13.02 -4.08 16.48
N MET A 183 -12.27 -3.27 17.23
CA MET A 183 -10.81 -3.21 17.09
C MET A 183 -10.11 -4.56 17.36
N SER A 184 -10.75 -5.45 18.13
CA SER A 184 -10.28 -6.79 18.46
C SER A 184 -10.72 -7.87 17.45
N ASP A 185 -11.54 -7.52 16.46
CA ASP A 185 -11.99 -8.46 15.42
C ASP A 185 -10.83 -8.84 14.50
N ARG A 186 -10.93 -10.05 13.93
CA ARG A 186 -10.02 -10.57 12.89
C ARG A 186 -10.78 -10.87 11.59
N ILE A 187 -11.85 -10.12 11.34
CA ILE A 187 -12.75 -10.34 10.22
C ILE A 187 -12.24 -9.55 9.00
N TYR A 188 -11.96 -10.28 7.92
CA TYR A 188 -11.52 -9.75 6.63
C TYR A 188 -12.71 -9.78 5.68
N ASP A 189 -13.14 -8.62 5.19
CA ASP A 189 -14.24 -8.51 4.25
C ASP A 189 -14.09 -7.27 3.38
N TYR A 190 -14.87 -7.18 2.30
CA TYR A 190 -14.74 -6.14 1.29
C TYR A 190 -15.80 -5.06 1.43
N ASP A 191 -15.44 -3.84 1.06
CA ASP A 191 -16.38 -2.75 0.88
C ASP A 191 -15.82 -1.74 -0.14
N VAL A 192 -16.66 -0.83 -0.61
CA VAL A 192 -16.30 0.23 -1.57
C VAL A 192 -15.68 1.42 -0.84
N TYR A 193 -14.99 2.30 -1.55
CA TYR A 193 -14.50 3.56 -0.97
C TYR A 193 -15.64 4.58 -0.91
N ASN A 194 -16.50 4.43 0.09
CA ASN A 194 -17.54 5.38 0.46
C ASN A 194 -17.24 6.08 1.80
N ASP A 195 -16.02 5.94 2.33
CA ASP A 195 -15.58 6.45 3.64
C ASP A 195 -14.57 7.62 3.53
N ILE A 196 -14.35 8.13 2.32
CA ILE A 196 -13.40 9.22 2.04
C ILE A 196 -14.05 10.61 2.04
N GLY A 197 -15.37 10.70 1.89
CA GLY A 197 -16.13 11.96 2.02
C GLY A 197 -16.51 12.25 3.47
N ASP A 198 -16.95 13.49 3.74
CA ASP A 198 -17.50 13.92 5.03
C ASP A 198 -18.74 14.81 4.83
N PRO A 199 -19.85 14.24 4.29
CA PRO A 199 -21.02 15.02 3.90
C PRO A 199 -21.71 15.70 5.09
N ASP A 200 -21.56 15.14 6.30
CA ASP A 200 -22.11 15.70 7.54
C ASP A 200 -21.46 17.03 7.94
N LYS A 201 -20.25 17.33 7.44
CA LYS A 201 -19.55 18.60 7.71
C LYS A 201 -19.73 19.67 6.62
N GLY A 202 -20.23 19.31 5.45
CA GLY A 202 -20.45 20.28 4.37
C GLY A 202 -20.53 19.67 2.97
N LEU A 203 -21.21 20.38 2.06
CA LEU A 203 -21.36 19.97 0.66
C LEU A 203 -20.02 19.93 -0.10
N ASP A 204 -19.04 20.73 0.32
CA ASP A 204 -17.69 20.78 -0.23
C ASP A 204 -16.85 19.53 0.11
N LEU A 205 -17.28 18.75 1.11
CA LEU A 205 -16.63 17.52 1.55
C LEU A 205 -17.34 16.24 1.06
N VAL A 206 -18.42 16.38 0.29
CA VAL A 206 -19.08 15.25 -0.37
C VAL A 206 -18.16 14.67 -1.45
N ARG A 207 -17.99 13.35 -1.46
CA ARG A 207 -17.23 12.65 -2.49
C ARG A 207 -18.06 11.49 -3.05
N PRO A 208 -17.94 11.19 -4.35
CA PRO A 208 -18.62 10.03 -4.92
C PRO A 208 -18.03 8.74 -4.35
N THR A 209 -18.87 7.71 -4.26
CA THR A 209 -18.42 6.36 -3.96
C THR A 209 -17.48 5.85 -5.06
N LEU A 210 -16.33 5.32 -4.67
CA LEU A 210 -15.40 4.65 -5.59
C LEU A 210 -15.52 3.13 -5.43
N GLY A 211 -15.80 2.46 -6.54
CA GLY A 211 -16.17 1.06 -6.59
C GLY A 211 -17.60 0.92 -7.12
N GLY A 212 -17.74 0.33 -8.30
CA GLY A 212 -19.01 0.24 -9.04
C GLY A 212 -18.76 0.44 -10.53
N GLU A 213 -19.82 0.53 -11.33
CA GLU A 213 -19.70 0.71 -12.78
C GLU A 213 -19.30 2.15 -13.17
N GLU A 214 -19.83 3.15 -12.46
CA GLU A 214 -19.56 4.57 -12.76
C GLU A 214 -18.12 4.98 -12.43
N ASN A 215 -17.66 4.63 -11.22
CA ASN A 215 -16.32 4.92 -10.71
C ASN A 215 -15.61 3.62 -10.35
N PRO A 216 -15.17 2.81 -11.31
CA PRO A 216 -14.52 1.54 -11.02
C PRO A 216 -13.24 1.77 -10.20
N HIS A 217 -13.08 0.99 -9.15
CA HIS A 217 -11.95 1.06 -8.23
C HIS A 217 -11.82 -0.27 -7.46
N PRO A 218 -10.61 -0.68 -7.05
CA PRO A 218 -10.42 -1.79 -6.13
C PRO A 218 -11.26 -1.65 -4.87
N ARG A 219 -11.66 -2.79 -4.29
CA ARG A 219 -12.32 -2.83 -2.97
C ARG A 219 -11.31 -2.60 -1.85
N ARG A 220 -11.81 -2.16 -0.70
CA ARG A 220 -11.05 -1.98 0.53
C ARG A 220 -11.55 -2.88 1.65
N CYS A 221 -10.84 -2.93 2.77
CA CYS A 221 -11.27 -3.63 3.96
C CYS A 221 -12.53 -3.00 4.56
N ARG A 222 -13.59 -3.81 4.73
CA ARG A 222 -14.85 -3.41 5.35
C ARG A 222 -14.64 -3.00 6.80
N THR A 223 -15.34 -1.94 7.20
CA THR A 223 -15.30 -1.40 8.57
C THR A 223 -16.69 -1.40 9.21
N GLY A 224 -17.75 -1.28 8.39
CA GLY A 224 -19.13 -1.45 8.82
C GLY A 224 -19.63 -0.37 9.76
N ARG A 225 -19.00 0.82 9.81
CA ARG A 225 -19.54 1.95 10.57
C ARG A 225 -20.90 2.35 9.96
N PRO A 226 -21.77 3.02 10.74
CA PRO A 226 -23.05 3.51 10.23
C PRO A 226 -22.86 4.46 9.04
N ALA A 227 -23.90 4.63 8.25
CA ALA A 227 -23.92 5.67 7.22
C ALA A 227 -23.81 7.08 7.84
N ALA A 228 -23.39 8.06 7.04
CA ALA A 228 -23.44 9.46 7.41
C ALA A 228 -24.91 9.92 7.57
N ASN A 229 -25.14 10.92 8.43
CA ASN A 229 -26.50 11.40 8.72
C ASN A 229 -27.14 12.09 7.50
N THR A 230 -26.33 12.67 6.64
CA THR A 230 -26.75 13.45 5.47
C THR A 230 -26.72 12.66 4.15
N ASP A 231 -26.07 11.50 4.11
CA ASP A 231 -25.98 10.64 2.92
C ASP A 231 -25.88 9.16 3.32
N GLU A 232 -26.93 8.40 3.06
CA GLU A 232 -27.01 6.96 3.36
C GLU A 232 -25.99 6.12 2.58
N ARG A 233 -25.42 6.65 1.48
CA ARG A 233 -24.44 5.95 0.65
C ARG A 233 -23.01 6.11 1.17
N ALA A 234 -22.76 7.15 1.98
CA ALA A 234 -21.46 7.43 2.56
C ALA A 234 -21.32 6.78 3.94
N GLU A 235 -20.19 6.13 4.22
CA GLU A 235 -19.90 5.64 5.57
C GLU A 235 -19.44 6.81 6.45
N SER A 236 -19.96 6.87 7.68
CA SER A 236 -19.62 7.91 8.65
C SER A 236 -18.11 7.96 8.94
N ARG A 237 -17.61 9.17 9.19
CA ARG A 237 -16.21 9.43 9.55
C ARG A 237 -15.93 9.08 11.00
N VAL A 238 -14.66 8.80 11.29
CA VAL A 238 -14.17 8.67 12.67
C VAL A 238 -14.07 10.07 13.31
N GLU A 239 -14.66 10.25 14.49
CA GLU A 239 -14.63 11.53 15.22
C GLU A 239 -13.27 11.82 15.89
N ASP A 240 -12.59 10.80 16.44
CA ASP A 240 -11.31 10.93 17.14
C ASP A 240 -10.32 9.86 16.66
N HIS A 241 -9.45 10.23 15.72
CA HIS A 241 -8.47 9.33 15.08
C HIS A 241 -7.47 8.70 16.07
N ASP A 242 -7.20 9.35 17.20
CA ASP A 242 -6.26 8.83 18.20
C ASP A 242 -6.92 7.81 19.13
N LYS A 243 -8.24 7.87 19.31
CA LYS A 243 -9.01 6.95 20.16
C LYS A 243 -9.72 5.83 19.39
N THR A 244 -10.26 6.11 18.22
CA THR A 244 -11.08 5.18 17.44
C THR A 244 -10.66 5.12 15.97
N PRO A 245 -9.40 4.76 15.66
CA PRO A 245 -8.90 4.76 14.28
C PRO A 245 -9.73 3.83 13.38
N ILE A 246 -9.67 4.08 12.07
CA ILE A 246 -10.30 3.19 11.07
C ILE A 246 -9.85 1.73 11.31
N TYR A 247 -10.85 0.84 11.42
CA TYR A 247 -10.66 -0.58 11.67
C TYR A 247 -9.82 -1.24 10.58
N VAL A 248 -8.95 -2.14 11.03
CA VAL A 248 -8.38 -3.24 10.25
C VAL A 248 -8.38 -4.48 11.16
N PRO A 249 -8.37 -5.70 10.61
CA PRO A 249 -8.21 -6.93 11.37
C PRO A 249 -7.06 -6.80 12.38
N ARG A 250 -7.29 -7.24 13.62
CA ARG A 250 -6.43 -6.93 14.78
C ARG A 250 -4.94 -7.20 14.55
N ASP A 251 -4.63 -8.28 13.84
CA ASP A 251 -3.27 -8.72 13.54
C ASP A 251 -2.58 -7.87 12.45
N GLU A 252 -3.32 -7.10 11.66
CA GLU A 252 -2.80 -6.18 10.63
C GLU A 252 -2.38 -4.81 11.18
N THR A 253 -2.68 -4.56 12.45
CA THR A 253 -2.26 -3.32 13.13
C THR A 253 -0.74 -3.21 13.20
N LEU A 254 -0.23 -1.98 13.19
CA LEU A 254 1.22 -1.75 13.28
C LEU A 254 1.75 -2.23 14.63
N ALA A 255 2.84 -2.99 14.60
CA ALA A 255 3.63 -3.24 15.79
C ALA A 255 4.13 -1.90 16.39
N ASP A 256 4.34 -1.83 17.71
CA ASP A 256 4.65 -0.57 18.41
C ASP A 256 5.80 0.21 17.81
N SER A 257 6.91 -0.46 17.47
CA SER A 257 8.09 0.18 16.88
C SER A 257 7.76 0.86 15.54
N LYS A 258 6.94 0.20 14.71
CA LYS A 258 6.49 0.76 13.43
C LYS A 258 5.45 1.84 13.65
N ARG A 259 4.52 1.68 14.60
CA ARG A 259 3.55 2.72 14.99
C ARG A 259 4.26 3.97 15.49
N GLU A 260 5.28 3.85 16.31
CA GLU A 260 6.08 4.99 16.78
C GLU A 260 6.84 5.66 15.63
N ALA A 261 7.43 4.88 14.72
CA ALA A 261 8.08 5.44 13.53
C ALA A 261 7.08 6.20 12.65
N VAL A 262 5.95 5.56 12.31
CA VAL A 262 4.88 6.17 11.51
C VAL A 262 4.26 7.37 12.21
N ASN A 263 4.05 7.34 13.53
CA ASN A 263 3.51 8.48 14.26
C ASN A 263 4.50 9.63 14.32
N ARG A 264 5.81 9.35 14.49
CA ARG A 264 6.85 10.39 14.37
C ARG A 264 6.85 11.01 12.98
N ASP A 265 6.74 10.20 11.93
CA ASP A 265 6.75 10.67 10.55
C ASP A 265 5.45 11.38 10.15
N LYS A 266 4.28 10.90 10.62
CA LYS A 266 2.96 11.54 10.46
C LYS A 266 2.90 12.87 11.20
N LEU A 267 3.37 12.92 12.45
CA LEU A 267 3.45 14.18 13.22
C LEU A 267 4.41 15.16 12.55
N LYS A 268 5.57 14.70 12.05
CA LYS A 268 6.46 15.51 11.22
C LYS A 268 5.74 16.02 9.97
N GLY A 269 5.06 15.16 9.22
CA GLY A 269 4.32 15.53 8.01
C GLY A 269 3.18 16.52 8.26
N ILE A 270 2.35 16.28 9.28
CA ILE A 270 1.27 17.17 9.69
C ILE A 270 1.81 18.51 10.16
N LEU A 271 2.81 18.55 11.06
CA LEU A 271 3.42 19.82 11.47
C LEU A 271 4.07 20.54 10.29
N ARG A 272 4.71 19.81 9.37
CA ARG A 272 5.32 20.37 8.15
C ARG A 272 4.30 20.88 7.13
N ASN A 273 3.06 20.38 7.14
CA ASN A 273 1.99 20.87 6.26
C ASN A 273 1.17 21.99 6.92
N ILE A 274 0.93 21.90 8.23
CA ILE A 274 0.18 22.89 9.00
C ILE A 274 1.02 24.15 9.22
N VAL A 275 2.31 24.03 9.57
CA VAL A 275 3.15 25.20 9.89
C VAL A 275 3.25 26.18 8.72
N PRO A 276 3.49 25.78 7.46
CA PRO A 276 3.45 26.70 6.33
C PRO A 276 2.08 27.36 6.14
N SER A 277 0.98 26.61 6.31
CA SER A 277 -0.39 27.15 6.20
C SER A 277 -0.75 28.14 7.33
N LEU A 278 -0.22 27.91 8.54
CA LEU A 278 -0.44 28.75 9.71
C LEU A 278 0.44 30.00 9.66
N VAL A 279 1.69 29.87 9.19
CA VAL A 279 2.60 31.00 8.91
C VAL A 279 2.03 31.88 7.79
N ALA A 280 1.51 31.30 6.71
CA ALA A 280 0.85 32.04 5.63
C ALA A 280 -0.43 32.76 6.06
N ARG A 281 -1.13 32.29 7.11
CA ARG A 281 -2.32 32.95 7.69
C ARG A 281 -2.01 34.03 8.71
N LEU A 282 -0.84 33.99 9.34
CA LEU A 282 -0.40 34.96 10.36
C LEU A 282 0.46 36.09 9.78
N SER A 283 1.11 35.86 8.64
CA SER A 283 1.81 36.88 7.87
C SER A 283 0.80 37.64 6.99
N THR A 284 0.58 38.92 7.27
CA THR A 284 -0.30 39.81 6.47
C THR A 284 0.29 40.22 5.12
N GLU A 285 1.45 39.66 4.75
CA GLU A 285 2.02 39.78 3.40
C GLU A 285 2.12 38.38 2.81
N SER A 286 1.66 38.24 1.56
CA SER A 286 1.85 37.04 0.76
C SER A 286 3.35 36.76 0.59
N ASP A 287 3.92 35.94 1.48
CA ASP A 287 5.27 35.40 1.32
C ASP A 287 5.28 34.34 0.21
N VAL A 288 5.10 34.81 -1.02
CA VAL A 288 5.37 34.03 -2.23
C VAL A 288 6.87 33.75 -2.24
N LEU A 289 7.28 32.49 -2.43
CA LEU A 289 8.66 32.13 -2.73
C LEU A 289 9.19 33.06 -3.84
N LYS A 290 10.13 33.96 -3.51
CA LYS A 290 10.61 35.01 -4.43
C LYS A 290 11.67 34.48 -5.38
N GLY A 291 12.31 33.36 -5.04
CA GLY A 291 13.23 32.65 -5.92
C GLY A 291 13.69 31.30 -5.37
N PHE A 292 14.51 30.59 -6.16
CA PHE A 292 15.06 29.28 -5.78
C PHE A 292 15.90 29.30 -4.49
N SER A 293 16.43 30.46 -4.09
CA SER A 293 17.12 30.63 -2.81
C SER A 293 16.21 30.36 -1.62
N ASP A 294 14.92 30.70 -1.72
CA ASP A 294 13.97 30.55 -0.62
C ASP A 294 13.60 29.09 -0.43
N VAL A 295 13.44 28.36 -1.56
CA VAL A 295 13.26 26.90 -1.58
C VAL A 295 14.51 26.19 -1.03
N ASN A 296 15.70 26.58 -1.48
CA ASN A 296 16.96 26.02 -0.96
C ASN A 296 17.18 26.35 0.52
N GLY A 297 16.64 27.48 0.99
CA GLY A 297 16.66 27.90 2.38
C GLY A 297 15.88 26.96 3.31
N LEU A 298 14.94 26.16 2.80
CA LEU A 298 14.23 25.12 3.57
C LEU A 298 15.15 23.98 4.02
N TYR A 299 16.30 23.80 3.34
CA TYR A 299 17.24 22.69 3.57
C TYR A 299 18.61 23.14 4.12
N ARG A 300 18.91 24.45 4.13
CA ARG A 300 20.19 24.97 4.62
C ARG A 300 20.20 25.08 6.13
N GLU A 301 21.32 24.70 6.77
CA GLU A 301 21.59 25.07 8.15
C GLU A 301 21.66 26.60 8.25
N ARG A 302 20.64 27.23 8.86
CA ARG A 302 20.83 28.59 9.36
C ARG A 302 21.77 28.48 10.57
N SER A 303 23.01 28.91 10.39
CA SER A 303 23.90 29.20 11.53
C SER A 303 23.13 30.12 12.47
N LEU A 304 23.04 29.77 13.75
CA LEU A 304 22.39 30.58 14.78
C LEU A 304 22.96 32.01 14.71
N VAL A 305 22.24 32.91 14.03
CA VAL A 305 22.55 34.33 14.06
C VAL A 305 22.23 34.76 15.49
N GLN A 306 23.27 35.05 16.27
CA GLN A 306 23.08 35.86 17.48
C GLN A 306 22.36 37.13 17.03
N PRO A 307 21.25 37.53 17.68
CA PRO A 307 20.48 38.67 17.23
C PRO A 307 21.29 39.96 17.42
N GLU A 308 22.02 40.38 16.39
CA GLU A 308 22.48 41.75 16.26
C GLU A 308 21.30 42.61 15.80
N SER A 309 20.57 43.15 16.75
CA SER A 309 20.45 44.62 16.86
C SER A 309 19.60 44.99 18.06
N GLN A 310 20.27 45.65 19.00
CA GLN A 310 19.65 46.53 19.97
C GLN A 310 18.75 47.55 19.25
N LYS A 311 17.43 47.44 19.39
CA LYS A 311 16.48 48.56 19.56
C LYS A 311 15.04 48.04 19.60
N ASN A 312 14.55 47.80 20.82
CA ASN A 312 13.18 48.07 21.33
C ASN A 312 12.80 47.07 22.46
N ARG A 313 13.43 47.23 23.63
CA ARG A 313 13.21 46.44 24.86
C ARG A 313 11.91 46.81 25.60
N ILE A 314 10.78 46.94 24.91
CA ILE A 314 9.49 47.25 25.56
C ILE A 314 8.42 46.17 25.33
N ILE A 315 8.58 45.29 24.32
CA ILE A 315 7.56 44.27 24.00
C ILE A 315 7.80 42.92 24.73
N GLU A 316 8.99 42.70 25.31
CA GLU A 316 9.35 41.43 25.99
C GLU A 316 8.68 41.17 27.37
N LYS A 317 7.87 42.10 27.89
CA LYS A 317 7.21 41.95 29.19
C LYS A 317 5.81 41.33 29.12
N LEU A 318 5.29 41.03 27.93
CA LEU A 318 3.98 40.42 27.77
C LEU A 318 4.10 38.88 27.71
N PRO A 319 3.34 38.12 28.54
CA PRO A 319 3.38 36.65 28.58
C PRO A 319 3.16 35.99 27.21
N ILE A 320 2.36 36.64 26.37
CA ILE A 320 1.97 36.17 25.03
C ILE A 320 3.17 36.22 24.06
N ALA A 321 4.06 37.21 24.18
CA ALA A 321 5.24 37.35 23.31
C ALA A 321 6.29 36.25 23.55
N ARG A 322 6.46 35.79 24.80
CA ARG A 322 7.34 34.65 25.12
C ARG A 322 6.80 33.33 24.61
N VAL A 323 5.48 33.15 24.62
CA VAL A 323 4.83 31.96 24.08
C VAL A 323 4.98 31.93 22.57
N LEU A 324 4.77 33.07 21.88
CA LEU A 324 5.03 33.21 20.44
C LEU A 324 6.49 32.92 20.07
N CYS A 325 7.48 33.48 20.78
CA CYS A 325 8.90 33.20 20.51
C CYS A 325 9.28 31.73 20.73
N LYS A 326 8.68 31.05 21.73
CA LYS A 326 8.89 29.61 21.95
C LYS A 326 8.23 28.75 20.87
N ILE A 327 7.05 29.15 20.40
CA ILE A 327 6.35 28.49 19.28
C ILE A 327 7.15 28.68 17.98
N GLN A 328 7.74 29.86 17.78
CA GLN A 328 8.56 30.18 16.62
C GLN A 328 9.88 29.40 16.62
N GLY A 329 10.57 29.30 17.76
CA GLY A 329 11.76 28.46 17.90
C GLY A 329 11.48 26.95 17.73
N LEU A 330 10.32 26.47 18.20
CA LEU A 330 9.88 25.09 17.94
C LEU A 330 9.54 24.88 16.46
N ALA A 331 8.84 25.82 15.84
CA ALA A 331 8.49 25.78 14.42
C ALA A 331 9.75 25.78 13.54
N GLU A 332 10.77 26.59 13.87
CA GLU A 332 12.06 26.62 13.18
C GLU A 332 12.86 25.31 13.33
N GLU A 333 12.69 24.58 14.43
CA GLU A 333 13.32 23.27 14.63
C GLU A 333 12.56 22.14 13.91
N ILE A 334 11.23 22.27 13.80
CA ILE A 334 10.32 21.30 13.15
C ILE A 334 10.31 21.44 11.61
N VAL A 335 10.59 22.63 11.08
CA VAL A 335 10.66 22.95 9.64
C VAL A 335 12.01 22.56 9.00
N LYS A 336 12.97 22.03 9.77
CA LYS A 336 14.24 21.51 9.21
C LYS A 336 13.97 20.28 8.34
N PHE A 337 14.15 20.42 7.02
CA PHE A 337 14.16 19.31 6.09
C PHE A 337 15.61 18.84 5.86
N GLU A 338 15.81 17.52 5.83
CA GLU A 338 17.07 16.98 5.33
C GLU A 338 17.23 17.36 3.86
N PRO A 339 18.41 17.81 3.40
CA PRO A 339 18.64 18.13 2.00
C PRO A 339 18.30 16.95 1.10
N PRO A 340 17.39 17.12 0.11
CA PRO A 340 17.13 16.09 -0.89
C PRO A 340 18.42 15.67 -1.59
N LYS A 341 18.61 14.36 -1.77
CA LYS A 341 19.81 13.80 -2.42
C LYS A 341 20.06 14.37 -3.82
N ILE A 342 19.01 14.81 -4.51
CA ILE A 342 19.14 15.40 -5.84
C ILE A 342 19.89 16.76 -5.80
N ILE A 343 19.70 17.58 -4.77
CA ILE A 343 20.35 18.89 -4.64
C ILE A 343 21.63 18.87 -3.79
N SER A 344 21.97 17.74 -3.16
CA SER A 344 23.09 17.67 -2.21
C SER A 344 24.48 17.85 -2.85
N GLY A 345 24.59 17.75 -4.19
CA GLY A 345 25.83 17.97 -4.94
C GLY A 345 25.80 19.17 -5.90
N ASP A 346 24.62 19.56 -6.39
CA ASP A 346 24.43 20.66 -7.34
C ASP A 346 23.02 21.26 -7.21
N ASN A 347 22.93 22.50 -6.74
CA ASN A 347 21.65 23.19 -6.49
C ASN A 347 20.86 23.52 -7.77
N GLY A 348 21.47 23.42 -8.97
CA GLY A 348 20.85 23.74 -10.26
C GLY A 348 20.45 22.52 -11.09
N CYS A 349 20.74 21.30 -10.63
CA CYS A 349 20.55 20.07 -11.41
C CYS A 349 19.10 19.89 -11.91
N CYS A 350 18.11 20.24 -11.09
CA CYS A 350 16.69 20.10 -11.39
C CYS A 350 16.20 20.94 -12.59
N LEU A 351 16.98 21.94 -13.03
CA LEU A 351 16.64 22.79 -14.18
C LEU A 351 17.23 22.29 -15.51
N ARG A 352 18.17 21.35 -15.47
CA ARG A 352 18.85 20.87 -16.67
C ARG A 352 18.01 19.82 -17.41
N ASP A 353 18.16 19.78 -18.72
CA ASP A 353 17.43 18.85 -19.58
C ASP A 353 17.96 17.42 -19.51
N ASP A 354 19.26 17.25 -19.23
CA ASP A 354 19.89 15.95 -19.03
C ASP A 354 19.34 15.27 -17.77
N ASP A 355 19.20 16.00 -16.66
CA ASP A 355 18.63 15.44 -15.44
C ASP A 355 17.12 15.22 -15.57
N PHE A 356 16.39 16.09 -16.28
CA PHE A 356 14.98 15.83 -16.61
C PHE A 356 14.83 14.52 -17.40
N GLY A 357 15.61 14.31 -18.46
CA GLY A 357 15.61 13.05 -19.21
C GLY A 357 16.05 11.84 -18.39
N ARG A 358 17.04 12.00 -17.50
CA ARG A 358 17.50 10.94 -16.58
C ARG A 358 16.43 10.53 -15.58
N GLN A 359 15.71 11.48 -14.98
CA GLN A 359 14.67 11.21 -13.99
C GLN A 359 13.50 10.40 -14.56
N VAL A 360 13.24 10.50 -15.86
CA VAL A 360 12.22 9.67 -16.52
C VAL A 360 12.58 8.17 -16.52
N LEU A 361 13.87 7.83 -16.41
CA LEU A 361 14.36 6.45 -16.34
C LEU A 361 14.79 6.00 -14.93
N ALA A 362 15.18 6.94 -14.07
CA ALA A 362 15.82 6.64 -12.77
C ALA A 362 15.34 7.56 -11.62
N GLY A 363 14.25 8.30 -11.82
CA GLY A 363 13.65 9.17 -10.83
C GLY A 363 12.57 8.46 -10.01
N ILE A 364 11.60 9.22 -9.51
CA ILE A 364 10.50 8.69 -8.70
C ILE A 364 9.44 7.97 -9.54
N ASN A 365 9.24 8.42 -10.79
CA ASN A 365 8.27 7.86 -11.72
C ASN A 365 8.94 7.30 -12.97
N THR A 366 9.38 6.06 -12.88
CA THR A 366 10.06 5.36 -13.97
C THR A 366 9.12 4.51 -14.82
N LEU A 367 7.81 4.57 -14.57
CA LEU A 367 6.82 3.68 -15.17
C LEU A 367 6.02 4.32 -16.33
N SER A 368 6.06 5.64 -16.48
CA SER A 368 5.23 6.35 -17.46
C SER A 368 5.86 6.50 -18.85
N ILE A 369 7.17 6.34 -19.00
CA ILE A 369 7.83 6.52 -20.30
C ILE A 369 7.51 5.37 -21.25
N GLU A 370 7.17 5.73 -22.48
CA GLU A 370 6.87 4.77 -23.54
C GLU A 370 7.68 5.07 -24.80
N CYS A 371 7.94 4.05 -25.60
CA CYS A 371 8.43 4.21 -26.95
C CYS A 371 7.35 4.89 -27.80
N LEU A 372 7.71 5.96 -28.50
CA LEU A 372 6.78 6.65 -29.38
C LEU A 372 6.48 5.77 -30.61
N ARG A 373 5.22 5.34 -30.75
CA ARG A 373 4.79 4.41 -31.80
C ARG A 373 4.50 5.08 -33.13
N GLU A 374 3.96 6.28 -33.08
CA GLU A 374 3.68 7.09 -34.26
C GLU A 374 3.84 8.58 -33.97
N PHE A 375 4.18 9.34 -35.02
CA PHE A 375 4.32 10.78 -34.95
C PHE A 375 3.46 11.44 -36.05
N PRO A 376 2.68 12.49 -35.73
CA PRO A 376 2.42 13.01 -34.37
C PRO A 376 1.66 11.99 -33.49
N PRO A 377 1.77 12.08 -32.15
CA PRO A 377 1.03 11.19 -31.25
C PRO A 377 -0.48 11.41 -31.39
N LYS A 378 -1.26 10.34 -31.17
CA LYS A 378 -2.72 10.38 -31.24
C LYS A 378 -3.35 10.14 -29.88
N SER A 379 -4.41 10.90 -29.59
CA SER A 379 -5.28 10.65 -28.45
C SER A 379 -6.18 9.44 -28.70
N LYS A 380 -6.49 8.69 -27.63
CA LYS A 380 -7.46 7.60 -27.58
C LYS A 380 -8.82 8.05 -27.04
N LEU A 381 -8.97 9.32 -26.66
CA LEU A 381 -10.23 9.88 -26.17
C LEU A 381 -11.30 9.90 -27.27
N ASP A 382 -12.57 10.07 -26.88
CA ASP A 382 -13.67 10.12 -27.83
C ASP A 382 -13.56 11.38 -28.73
N PRO A 383 -13.40 11.23 -30.06
CA PRO A 383 -13.31 12.36 -31.00
C PRO A 383 -14.53 13.27 -31.01
N SER A 384 -15.71 12.76 -30.61
CA SER A 384 -16.94 13.55 -30.57
C SER A 384 -16.94 14.56 -29.42
N ILE A 385 -16.11 14.32 -28.40
CA ILE A 385 -16.01 15.13 -27.18
C ILE A 385 -14.71 15.94 -27.19
N TYR A 386 -13.60 15.34 -27.63
CA TYR A 386 -12.27 15.93 -27.55
C TYR A 386 -11.57 15.97 -28.92
N PRO A 387 -10.84 17.05 -29.25
CA PRO A 387 -10.06 17.12 -30.48
C PRO A 387 -8.89 16.11 -30.40
N LEU A 388 -8.78 15.24 -31.41
CA LEU A 388 -7.77 14.18 -31.41
C LEU A 388 -6.38 14.61 -31.88
N GLN A 389 -6.27 15.75 -32.57
CA GLN A 389 -5.07 16.12 -33.31
C GLN A 389 -4.05 16.81 -32.40
N SER A 390 -2.90 16.16 -32.22
CA SER A 390 -1.72 16.79 -31.61
C SER A 390 -1.22 17.96 -32.48
N ALA A 391 -0.80 19.03 -31.83
CA ALA A 391 -0.15 20.19 -32.42
C ALA A 391 1.34 19.95 -32.74
N LEU A 392 1.91 18.80 -32.34
CA LEU A 392 3.27 18.42 -32.70
C LEU A 392 3.40 18.24 -34.22
N LYS A 393 4.47 18.81 -34.78
CA LYS A 393 4.81 18.79 -36.20
C LYS A 393 6.26 18.40 -36.38
N GLU A 394 6.60 17.94 -37.58
CA GLU A 394 7.95 17.50 -37.94
C GLU A 394 9.01 18.59 -37.71
N GLU A 395 8.65 19.85 -38.01
CA GLU A 395 9.51 21.04 -37.82
C GLU A 395 9.93 21.27 -36.36
N HIS A 396 9.15 20.81 -35.38
CA HIS A 396 9.47 20.98 -33.96
C HIS A 396 10.58 20.04 -33.48
N ILE A 397 10.79 18.90 -34.15
CA ILE A 397 11.71 17.86 -33.66
C ILE A 397 12.92 17.64 -34.57
N ILE A 398 12.84 17.95 -35.86
CA ILE A 398 13.86 17.57 -36.86
C ILE A 398 15.27 18.07 -36.53
N GLY A 399 15.39 19.26 -35.94
CA GLY A 399 16.68 19.84 -35.54
C GLY A 399 17.35 19.18 -34.33
N HIS A 400 16.67 18.24 -33.66
CA HIS A 400 17.11 17.66 -32.39
C HIS A 400 17.42 16.16 -32.46
N LEU A 401 17.48 15.59 -33.67
CA LEU A 401 17.62 14.14 -33.90
C LEU A 401 19.05 13.70 -34.27
N ASP A 402 20.08 14.46 -33.91
CA ASP A 402 21.49 14.17 -34.19
C ASP A 402 21.77 13.78 -35.67
N GLY A 403 21.14 14.47 -36.61
CA GLY A 403 21.31 14.24 -38.05
C GLY A 403 20.52 13.04 -38.61
N MET A 404 19.68 12.38 -37.81
CA MET A 404 18.78 11.33 -38.29
C MET A 404 17.69 11.91 -39.21
N SER A 405 17.60 11.39 -40.44
CA SER A 405 16.56 11.80 -41.40
C SER A 405 15.17 11.34 -40.96
N LEU A 406 14.14 12.17 -41.19
CA LEU A 406 12.74 11.82 -40.93
C LEU A 406 12.23 10.61 -41.73
N GLN A 407 12.85 10.24 -42.85
CA GLN A 407 12.51 9.01 -43.59
C GLN A 407 12.88 7.74 -42.80
N LYS A 408 13.98 7.75 -42.04
CA LYS A 408 14.30 6.69 -41.06
C LYS A 408 13.27 6.69 -39.92
N LEU A 409 12.82 7.88 -39.52
CA LEU A 409 11.81 8.09 -38.47
C LEU A 409 10.39 7.66 -38.89
N LYS A 410 10.05 7.72 -40.19
CA LYS A 410 8.80 7.18 -40.74
C LYS A 410 8.82 5.65 -40.89
N LYS A 411 10.01 5.05 -41.02
CA LYS A 411 10.21 3.58 -41.05
C LYS A 411 10.09 2.91 -39.68
N LEU A 412 10.17 3.67 -38.58
CA LEU A 412 9.84 3.22 -37.21
C LEU A 412 8.45 2.57 -37.06
N LYS A 413 7.53 2.83 -38.00
CA LYS A 413 6.22 2.18 -38.04
C LYS A 413 6.28 0.68 -38.43
N SER A 414 7.44 0.16 -38.81
CA SER A 414 7.61 -1.13 -39.46
C SER A 414 8.70 -1.97 -38.77
N PHE A 415 8.28 -2.73 -37.74
CA PHE A 415 8.94 -3.92 -37.13
C PHE A 415 9.88 -3.75 -35.91
N ASN A 416 10.02 -4.89 -35.20
CA ASN A 416 10.66 -5.18 -33.90
C ASN A 416 12.13 -4.78 -33.70
N ALA A 417 12.74 -4.00 -34.60
CA ALA A 417 14.16 -3.66 -34.52
C ALA A 417 14.43 -2.58 -33.45
N ILE A 418 15.13 -2.96 -32.38
CA ILE A 418 15.50 -2.06 -31.28
C ILE A 418 16.32 -0.86 -31.76
N GLU A 419 17.20 -1.06 -32.74
CA GLU A 419 18.15 -0.04 -33.23
C GLU A 419 17.46 1.20 -33.78
N GLU A 420 16.22 1.05 -34.25
CA GLU A 420 15.45 2.16 -34.82
C GLU A 420 14.66 2.93 -33.74
N LYS A 421 14.38 2.32 -32.57
CA LYS A 421 13.59 2.91 -31.47
C LYS A 421 14.37 4.00 -30.71
N LYS A 422 14.38 5.21 -31.27
CA LYS A 422 15.07 6.38 -30.72
C LYS A 422 14.17 7.49 -30.18
N LEU A 423 12.85 7.36 -30.33
CA LEU A 423 11.88 8.34 -29.83
C LEU A 423 11.01 7.76 -28.73
N PHE A 424 10.83 8.55 -27.68
CA PHE A 424 10.08 8.20 -26.49
C PHE A 424 9.13 9.34 -26.11
N ILE A 425 8.11 9.02 -25.34
CA ILE A 425 7.08 9.96 -24.93
C ILE A 425 6.67 9.75 -23.47
N LEU A 426 6.49 10.85 -22.74
CA LEU A 426 5.60 10.91 -21.58
C LEU A 426 4.27 11.48 -22.06
N ASP A 427 3.21 10.67 -22.07
CA ASP A 427 1.88 11.07 -22.55
C ASP A 427 0.88 11.14 -21.40
N TYR A 428 0.69 12.35 -20.87
CA TYR A 428 -0.31 12.66 -19.85
C TYR A 428 -1.54 13.34 -20.42
N HIS A 429 -1.66 13.41 -21.74
CA HIS A 429 -2.75 14.11 -22.38
C HIS A 429 -4.10 13.49 -22.03
N ASP A 430 -4.24 12.17 -22.24
CA ASP A 430 -5.54 11.50 -22.16
C ASP A 430 -6.05 11.36 -20.72
N ILE A 431 -5.16 11.32 -19.73
CA ILE A 431 -5.56 11.24 -18.32
C ILE A 431 -5.95 12.62 -17.74
N TYR A 432 -5.34 13.72 -18.20
CA TYR A 432 -5.64 15.06 -17.70
C TYR A 432 -6.73 15.78 -18.48
N LEU A 433 -6.76 15.68 -19.82
CA LEU A 433 -7.65 16.47 -20.67
C LEU A 433 -9.14 16.39 -20.25
N PRO A 434 -9.68 15.22 -19.87
CA PRO A 434 -11.08 15.12 -19.43
C PRO A 434 -11.41 15.88 -18.14
N PHE A 435 -10.41 16.17 -17.30
CA PHE A 435 -10.56 16.82 -16.01
C PHE A 435 -10.15 18.31 -16.02
N LEU A 436 -9.53 18.79 -17.09
CA LEU A 436 -8.93 20.13 -17.10
C LEU A 436 -9.93 21.27 -16.94
N ASN A 437 -11.13 21.16 -17.50
CA ASN A 437 -12.16 22.20 -17.33
C ASN A 437 -12.48 22.39 -15.85
N GLN A 438 -12.66 21.27 -15.12
CA GLN A 438 -12.98 21.31 -13.71
C GLN A 438 -11.77 21.73 -12.86
N ILE A 439 -10.58 21.19 -13.13
CA ILE A 439 -9.34 21.54 -12.41
C ILE A 439 -9.03 23.03 -12.57
N ASN A 440 -9.13 23.56 -13.78
CA ASN A 440 -8.80 24.96 -14.07
C ASN A 440 -9.88 25.94 -13.57
N ALA A 441 -11.09 25.47 -13.26
CA ALA A 441 -12.12 26.26 -12.60
C ALA A 441 -11.86 26.44 -11.09
N LEU A 442 -11.03 25.58 -10.48
CA LEU A 442 -10.65 25.72 -9.07
C LEU A 442 -9.77 26.97 -8.86
N GLU A 443 -10.02 27.67 -7.77
CA GLU A 443 -9.23 28.83 -7.37
C GLU A 443 -7.77 28.44 -7.11
N GLY A 444 -6.82 29.27 -7.57
CA GLY A 444 -5.39 29.04 -7.39
C GLY A 444 -4.78 27.90 -8.21
N ARG A 445 -5.55 27.18 -9.03
CA ARG A 445 -5.08 26.01 -9.80
C ARG A 445 -5.18 26.24 -11.30
N LYS A 446 -4.11 25.89 -12.02
CA LYS A 446 -4.06 25.88 -13.50
C LYS A 446 -3.16 24.74 -13.97
N ALA A 447 -3.64 23.97 -14.93
CA ALA A 447 -2.98 22.82 -15.50
C ALA A 447 -3.17 22.75 -17.02
N TYR A 448 -2.23 22.04 -17.65
CA TYR A 448 -2.32 21.58 -19.02
C TYR A 448 -2.29 20.05 -19.02
N ALA A 449 -2.80 19.48 -20.09
CA ALA A 449 -2.63 18.08 -20.41
C ALA A 449 -1.36 18.01 -21.26
N THR A 450 -0.35 17.29 -20.78
CA THR A 450 1.02 17.41 -21.33
C THR A 450 1.44 16.19 -22.14
N ARG A 451 2.21 16.43 -23.21
CA ARG A 451 3.03 15.40 -23.86
C ARG A 451 4.47 15.88 -23.97
N ALA A 452 5.44 15.08 -23.54
CA ALA A 452 6.85 15.40 -23.69
C ALA A 452 7.55 14.35 -24.55
N ILE A 453 8.21 14.78 -25.63
CA ILE A 453 8.94 13.91 -26.55
C ILE A 453 10.42 13.91 -26.16
N PHE A 454 11.02 12.72 -26.16
CA PHE A 454 12.43 12.50 -25.86
C PHE A 454 13.12 11.78 -27.01
N PHE A 455 14.38 12.13 -27.24
CA PHE A 455 15.28 11.46 -28.16
C PHE A 455 16.38 10.73 -27.39
N LEU A 456 16.63 9.47 -27.75
CA LEU A 456 17.77 8.70 -27.24
C LEU A 456 19.01 9.02 -28.05
N THR A 457 19.94 9.73 -27.41
CA THR A 457 21.19 10.16 -28.03
C THR A 457 22.13 8.99 -28.30
N SER A 458 23.17 9.23 -29.10
CA SER A 458 24.26 8.26 -29.31
C SER A 458 25.03 7.94 -28.04
N ALA A 459 24.98 8.82 -27.03
CA ALA A 459 25.58 8.61 -25.71
C ALA A 459 24.71 7.73 -24.78
N GLY A 460 23.54 7.27 -25.24
CA GLY A 460 22.64 6.42 -24.45
C GLY A 460 21.73 7.17 -23.47
N THR A 461 21.72 8.51 -23.50
CA THR A 461 20.91 9.34 -22.61
C THR A 461 19.67 9.89 -23.31
N LEU A 462 18.58 10.11 -22.55
CA LEU A 462 17.38 10.77 -23.06
C LEU A 462 17.53 12.29 -23.03
N LYS A 463 17.24 12.92 -24.17
CA LYS A 463 17.16 14.37 -24.33
C LYS A 463 15.72 14.77 -24.60
N PRO A 464 15.09 15.65 -23.79
CA PRO A 464 13.78 16.21 -24.13
C PRO A 464 13.90 17.10 -25.38
N ILE A 465 12.99 16.93 -26.35
CA ILE A 465 13.06 17.62 -27.65
C ILE A 465 11.80 18.39 -28.04
N ALA A 466 10.66 18.14 -27.37
CA ALA A 466 9.44 18.92 -27.54
C ALA A 466 8.49 18.71 -26.36
N ILE A 467 7.70 19.72 -26.02
CA ILE A 467 6.61 19.63 -25.04
C ILE A 467 5.34 20.22 -25.65
N GLU A 468 4.27 19.43 -25.71
CA GLU A 468 2.93 19.88 -26.03
C GLU A 468 2.17 20.19 -24.74
N LEU A 469 1.54 21.37 -24.70
CA LEU A 469 0.62 21.82 -23.66
C LEU A 469 -0.76 21.97 -24.27
N SER A 470 -1.69 21.12 -23.85
CA SER A 470 -3.05 21.06 -24.38
C SER A 470 -4.08 21.52 -23.35
N LEU A 471 -5.09 22.24 -23.83
CA LEU A 471 -6.31 22.62 -23.13
C LEU A 471 -7.52 22.06 -23.89
N PRO A 472 -8.65 21.81 -23.19
CA PRO A 472 -9.89 21.49 -23.87
C PRO A 472 -10.34 22.64 -24.78
N PRO A 473 -11.10 22.36 -25.85
CA PRO A 473 -11.68 23.40 -26.70
C PRO A 473 -12.44 24.41 -25.86
N SER A 474 -12.06 25.68 -25.95
CA SER A 474 -12.81 26.79 -25.40
C SER A 474 -13.33 27.57 -26.60
N GLY A 475 -14.62 27.91 -26.65
CA GLY A 475 -15.30 28.49 -27.83
C GLY A 475 -14.82 29.87 -28.32
N GLY A 476 -13.58 30.28 -28.03
CA GLY A 476 -12.95 31.51 -28.50
C GLY A 476 -11.67 31.27 -29.34
N ASN A 477 -11.08 32.35 -29.86
CA ASN A 477 -9.91 32.34 -30.78
C ASN A 477 -8.55 32.00 -30.11
N ILE A 478 -8.53 31.46 -28.89
CA ILE A 478 -7.27 31.13 -28.20
C ILE A 478 -6.86 29.72 -28.64
N PRO A 479 -5.64 29.51 -29.17
CA PRO A 479 -5.19 28.18 -29.57
C PRO A 479 -5.17 27.24 -28.36
N SER A 480 -5.97 26.19 -28.43
CA SER A 480 -6.12 25.18 -27.38
C SER A 480 -4.83 24.39 -27.11
N ASN A 481 -3.93 24.31 -28.09
CA ASN A 481 -2.68 23.56 -27.99
C ASN A 481 -1.49 24.47 -28.30
N ARG A 482 -0.39 24.27 -27.56
CA ARG A 482 0.90 24.96 -27.80
C ARG A 482 2.03 23.96 -27.75
N VAL A 483 3.02 24.13 -28.62
CA VAL A 483 4.25 23.33 -28.60
C VAL A 483 5.42 24.21 -28.20
N LEU A 484 6.20 23.74 -27.24
CA LEU A 484 7.46 24.30 -26.81
C LEU A 484 8.59 23.42 -27.36
N SER A 485 9.63 24.06 -27.90
CA SER A 485 10.85 23.42 -28.37
C SER A 485 12.03 23.83 -27.48
N PRO A 486 13.13 23.06 -27.47
CA PRO A 486 14.35 23.42 -26.77
C PRO A 486 14.79 24.86 -27.06
N PRO A 487 15.26 25.59 -26.04
CA PRO A 487 15.38 27.03 -26.11
C PRO A 487 16.58 27.49 -26.96
N VAL A 488 16.40 28.62 -27.65
CA VAL A 488 17.43 29.29 -28.44
C VAL A 488 17.78 30.69 -27.92
N ASP A 489 16.98 31.21 -27.00
CA ASP A 489 17.12 32.52 -26.35
C ASP A 489 16.59 32.49 -24.91
N ALA A 490 16.69 33.62 -24.21
CA ALA A 490 16.27 33.71 -22.81
C ALA A 490 14.75 33.52 -22.60
N THR A 491 13.92 34.02 -23.52
CA THR A 491 12.45 33.92 -23.40
C THR A 491 11.98 32.49 -23.61
N SER A 492 12.46 31.84 -24.67
CA SER A 492 12.21 30.42 -24.95
C SER A 492 12.75 29.53 -23.83
N ASN A 493 13.88 29.89 -23.18
CA ASN A 493 14.38 29.15 -22.03
C ASN A 493 13.38 29.15 -20.87
N TRP A 494 12.84 30.30 -20.48
CA TRP A 494 11.87 30.34 -19.39
C TRP A 494 10.54 29.66 -19.75
N LEU A 495 10.07 29.81 -20.99
CA LEU A 495 8.90 29.06 -21.47
C LEU A 495 9.13 27.56 -21.41
N TRP A 496 10.31 27.08 -21.81
CA TRP A 496 10.71 25.68 -21.73
C TRP A 496 10.72 25.16 -20.29
N GLN A 497 11.30 25.93 -19.35
CA GLN A 497 11.28 25.56 -17.92
C GLN A 497 9.85 25.48 -17.36
N MET A 498 8.97 26.40 -17.75
CA MET A 498 7.54 26.34 -17.37
C MET A 498 6.84 25.13 -17.99
N GLY A 499 7.16 24.78 -19.24
CA GLY A 499 6.69 23.56 -19.89
C GLY A 499 7.09 22.31 -19.12
N LYS A 500 8.37 22.20 -18.75
CA LYS A 500 8.87 21.10 -17.90
C LYS A 500 8.18 21.07 -16.54
N ALA A 501 7.95 22.22 -15.90
CA ALA A 501 7.23 22.29 -14.63
C ALA A 501 5.80 21.73 -14.74
N HIS A 502 5.08 22.03 -15.84
CA HIS A 502 3.78 21.42 -16.09
C HIS A 502 3.85 19.91 -16.32
N VAL A 503 4.84 19.42 -17.09
CA VAL A 503 5.05 17.99 -17.27
C VAL A 503 5.35 17.30 -15.93
N CYS A 504 6.25 17.85 -15.12
CA CYS A 504 6.58 17.34 -13.78
C CYS A 504 5.37 17.36 -12.84
N SER A 505 4.49 18.37 -12.94
CA SER A 505 3.26 18.43 -12.15
C SER A 505 2.26 17.34 -12.54
N ASN A 506 2.10 17.07 -13.85
CA ASN A 506 1.31 15.94 -14.34
C ASN A 506 1.94 14.60 -13.93
N ASP A 507 3.25 14.47 -14.08
CA ASP A 507 4.03 13.29 -13.73
C ASP A 507 3.89 12.94 -12.24
N ALA A 508 4.02 13.93 -11.36
CA ALA A 508 3.84 13.75 -9.93
C ALA A 508 2.41 13.29 -9.56
N GLY A 509 1.40 13.83 -10.24
CA GLY A 509 0.00 13.41 -10.05
C GLY A 509 -0.23 11.97 -10.49
N VAL A 510 0.21 11.59 -11.69
CA VAL A 510 0.11 10.20 -12.17
C VAL A 510 0.92 9.25 -11.31
N HIS A 511 2.14 9.63 -10.93
CA HIS A 511 2.95 8.86 -10.00
C HIS A 511 2.20 8.56 -8.69
N GLN A 512 1.71 9.60 -8.01
CA GLN A 512 1.11 9.42 -6.69
C GLN A 512 -0.24 8.72 -6.74
N LEU A 513 -1.10 9.09 -7.69
CA LEU A 513 -2.47 8.58 -7.77
C LEU A 513 -2.55 7.21 -8.45
N VAL A 514 -1.75 7.01 -9.50
CA VAL A 514 -1.83 5.80 -10.34
C VAL A 514 -0.74 4.80 -9.98
N HIS A 515 0.53 5.15 -10.19
CA HIS A 515 1.60 4.15 -10.06
C HIS A 515 1.89 3.77 -8.60
N HIS A 516 1.75 4.71 -7.68
CA HIS A 516 1.94 4.48 -6.25
C HIS A 516 0.63 4.04 -5.60
N TRP A 517 -0.37 4.93 -5.44
CA TRP A 517 -1.61 4.59 -4.74
C TRP A 517 -2.38 3.44 -5.41
N LEU A 518 -2.80 3.61 -6.67
CA LEU A 518 -3.68 2.62 -7.30
C LEU A 518 -3.00 1.27 -7.52
N ARG A 519 -1.88 1.25 -8.27
CA ARG A 519 -1.23 0.02 -8.73
C ARG A 519 -0.57 -0.78 -7.59
N THR A 520 -0.20 -0.13 -6.48
CA THR A 520 0.36 -0.84 -5.31
C THR A 520 -0.62 -0.89 -4.16
N HIS A 521 -0.93 0.22 -3.50
CA HIS A 521 -1.73 0.23 -2.28
C HIS A 521 -3.15 -0.33 -2.51
N ALA A 522 -3.91 0.26 -3.43
CA ALA A 522 -5.33 -0.08 -3.62
C ALA A 522 -5.51 -1.45 -4.29
N CYS A 523 -4.71 -1.78 -5.31
CA CYS A 523 -4.83 -3.06 -6.01
C CYS A 523 -4.34 -4.25 -5.17
N MET A 524 -3.42 -4.07 -4.22
CA MET A 524 -2.97 -5.16 -3.34
C MET A 524 -3.98 -5.51 -2.24
N GLU A 525 -4.77 -4.54 -1.77
CA GLU A 525 -5.70 -4.73 -0.66
C GLU A 525 -6.74 -5.85 -0.88
N PRO A 526 -7.39 -5.99 -2.06
CA PRO A 526 -8.26 -7.13 -2.37
C PRO A 526 -7.57 -8.49 -2.26
N PHE A 527 -6.32 -8.63 -2.73
CA PHE A 527 -5.57 -9.89 -2.66
C PHE A 527 -5.27 -10.32 -1.22
N ILE A 528 -4.99 -9.34 -0.34
CA ILE A 528 -4.76 -9.60 1.08
C ILE A 528 -6.05 -10.09 1.74
N ILE A 529 -7.16 -9.39 1.51
CA ILE A 529 -8.47 -9.78 2.04
C ILE A 529 -8.83 -11.19 1.55
N ALA A 530 -8.65 -11.48 0.27
CA ALA A 530 -8.90 -12.79 -0.32
C ALA A 530 -8.06 -13.91 0.30
N ALA A 531 -6.76 -13.68 0.44
CA ALA A 531 -5.83 -14.67 0.99
C ALA A 531 -6.23 -15.08 2.42
N HIS A 532 -6.53 -14.10 3.28
CA HIS A 532 -6.98 -14.38 4.65
C HIS A 532 -8.38 -15.03 4.73
N ARG A 533 -9.26 -14.73 3.78
CA ARG A 533 -10.64 -15.28 3.75
C ARG A 533 -10.71 -16.72 3.26
N GLN A 534 -9.80 -17.13 2.38
CA GLN A 534 -9.96 -18.36 1.61
C GLN A 534 -8.84 -19.38 1.85
N MET A 535 -7.64 -18.95 2.22
CA MET A 535 -6.51 -19.86 2.42
C MET A 535 -6.15 -19.97 3.90
N SER A 536 -6.10 -21.20 4.40
CA SER A 536 -5.69 -21.48 5.76
C SER A 536 -4.24 -21.01 6.01
N ARG A 537 -3.88 -20.71 7.26
CA ARG A 537 -2.48 -20.48 7.65
C ARG A 537 -1.55 -21.67 7.39
N MET A 538 -2.11 -22.88 7.21
CA MET A 538 -1.36 -24.07 6.80
C MET A 538 -1.12 -24.16 5.29
N HIS A 539 -1.81 -23.33 4.49
CA HIS A 539 -1.75 -23.38 3.03
C HIS A 539 -0.38 -22.89 2.52
N PRO A 540 0.28 -23.60 1.59
CA PRO A 540 1.60 -23.22 1.08
C PRO A 540 1.59 -21.82 0.46
N ILE A 541 0.62 -21.52 -0.40
CA ILE A 541 0.52 -20.20 -1.04
C ILE A 541 0.27 -19.08 -0.03
N PHE A 542 -0.52 -19.31 1.03
CA PHE A 542 -0.70 -18.31 2.09
C PHE A 542 0.63 -18.01 2.78
N LYS A 543 1.41 -19.05 3.15
CA LYS A 543 2.73 -18.88 3.77
C LYS A 543 3.73 -18.16 2.87
N LEU A 544 3.67 -18.40 1.56
CA LEU A 544 4.50 -17.68 0.58
C LEU A 544 4.13 -16.19 0.52
N LEU A 545 2.85 -15.86 0.58
CA LEU A 545 2.37 -14.49 0.40
C LEU A 545 2.35 -13.65 1.68
N GLU A 546 2.09 -14.25 2.86
CA GLU A 546 1.90 -13.56 4.15
C GLU A 546 2.97 -12.47 4.44
N PRO A 547 4.28 -12.70 4.21
CA PRO A 547 5.30 -11.67 4.45
C PRO A 547 5.14 -10.42 3.58
N HIS A 548 4.58 -10.56 2.38
CA HIS A 548 4.38 -9.48 1.40
C HIS A 548 3.09 -8.68 1.63
N MET A 549 2.20 -9.16 2.49
CA MET A 549 0.92 -8.51 2.82
C MET A 549 1.05 -7.52 3.98
N ARG A 550 2.10 -7.70 4.78
CA ARG A 550 2.33 -7.03 6.06
C ARG A 550 2.11 -5.51 6.00
N TYR A 551 1.22 -5.02 6.87
CA TYR A 551 0.92 -3.60 7.11
C TYR A 551 0.18 -2.86 6.01
N THR A 552 -0.11 -3.49 4.86
CA THR A 552 -0.78 -2.82 3.74
C THR A 552 -2.20 -2.39 4.12
N LEU A 553 -2.99 -3.26 4.77
CA LEU A 553 -4.34 -2.88 5.20
C LEU A 553 -4.31 -1.68 6.16
N LYS A 554 -3.36 -1.67 7.11
CA LYS A 554 -3.27 -0.59 8.09
C LYS A 554 -2.82 0.73 7.49
N ILE A 555 -1.83 0.73 6.59
CA ILE A 555 -1.40 1.98 5.94
C ILE A 555 -2.49 2.51 5.00
N ASN A 556 -3.24 1.64 4.32
CA ASN A 556 -4.36 2.04 3.47
C ASN A 556 -5.51 2.62 4.30
N ALA A 557 -5.86 2.01 5.44
CA ALA A 557 -6.84 2.58 6.37
C ALA A 557 -6.42 3.97 6.86
N MET A 558 -5.15 4.16 7.20
CA MET A 558 -4.62 5.49 7.57
C MET A 558 -4.63 6.48 6.40
N ALA A 559 -4.42 6.01 5.17
CA ALA A 559 -4.51 6.86 4.00
C ALA A 559 -5.94 7.34 3.75
N ARG A 560 -6.96 6.47 3.89
CA ARG A 560 -8.38 6.87 3.85
C ARG A 560 -8.76 7.82 4.99
N GLU A 561 -8.02 7.77 6.09
CA GLU A 561 -8.26 8.65 7.22
C GLU A 561 -7.74 10.07 7.00
N THR A 562 -6.51 10.23 6.49
CA THR A 562 -5.84 11.55 6.47
C THR A 562 -5.19 11.96 5.15
N LEU A 563 -5.02 11.04 4.20
CA LEU A 563 -4.24 11.26 2.97
C LEU A 563 -5.15 11.53 1.77
N ILE A 564 -6.05 10.59 1.46
CA ILE A 564 -6.90 10.60 0.25
C ILE A 564 -8.36 10.97 0.53
N ASN A 565 -8.70 11.31 1.77
CA ASN A 565 -10.03 11.81 2.13
C ASN A 565 -10.28 13.23 1.59
N ALA A 566 -11.54 13.63 1.59
CA ALA A 566 -11.98 15.00 1.32
C ALA A 566 -11.21 16.00 2.20
N GLY A 567 -10.56 16.97 1.56
CA GLY A 567 -9.71 17.96 2.24
C GLY A 567 -8.42 17.38 2.84
N GLY A 568 -8.08 16.13 2.53
CA GLY A 568 -6.84 15.49 2.94
C GLY A 568 -5.61 16.04 2.22
N ILE A 569 -4.45 15.48 2.54
CA ILE A 569 -3.14 15.93 2.02
C ILE A 569 -3.09 15.86 0.48
N ILE A 570 -3.58 14.77 -0.13
CA ILE A 570 -3.52 14.61 -1.58
C ILE A 570 -4.39 15.65 -2.30
N GLU A 571 -5.62 15.87 -1.85
CA GLU A 571 -6.48 16.89 -2.47
C GLU A 571 -5.94 18.30 -2.28
N THR A 572 -5.31 18.58 -1.13
CA THR A 572 -4.75 19.89 -0.83
C THR A 572 -3.52 20.19 -1.67
N ASP A 573 -2.59 19.23 -1.79
CA ASP A 573 -1.25 19.48 -2.30
C ASP A 573 -1.05 19.11 -3.79
N PHE A 574 -1.96 18.31 -4.39
CA PHE A 574 -1.85 17.90 -5.80
C PHE A 574 -2.83 18.64 -6.69
N THR A 575 -2.36 19.04 -7.88
CA THR A 575 -3.07 19.91 -8.84
C THR A 575 -4.54 19.54 -9.08
N PRO A 576 -4.96 18.27 -9.21
CA PRO A 576 -6.36 17.93 -9.47
C PRO A 576 -7.35 18.27 -8.35
N GLY A 577 -6.89 18.55 -7.12
CA GLY A 577 -7.79 18.89 -6.01
C GLY A 577 -8.71 17.72 -5.64
N HIS A 578 -9.99 18.00 -5.41
CA HIS A 578 -11.00 16.97 -5.12
C HIS A 578 -11.28 15.99 -6.26
N TYR A 579 -10.70 16.19 -7.45
CA TYR A 579 -10.81 15.24 -8.57
C TYR A 579 -9.73 14.15 -8.55
N CYS A 580 -8.76 14.20 -7.64
CA CYS A 580 -7.63 13.26 -7.56
C CYS A 580 -8.08 11.79 -7.62
N MET A 581 -9.05 11.41 -6.79
CA MET A 581 -9.49 10.01 -6.71
C MET A 581 -10.34 9.57 -7.90
N LEU A 582 -11.03 10.50 -8.58
CA LEU A 582 -11.71 10.20 -9.84
C LEU A 582 -10.72 9.96 -10.99
N MET A 583 -9.59 10.67 -11.00
CA MET A 583 -8.50 10.36 -11.94
C MET A 583 -7.92 8.97 -11.68
N SER A 584 -7.79 8.56 -10.41
CA SER A 584 -7.41 7.18 -10.05
C SER A 584 -8.42 6.16 -10.58
N CYS A 585 -9.73 6.41 -10.46
CA CYS A 585 -10.77 5.54 -11.04
C CYS A 585 -10.68 5.44 -12.58
N ALA A 586 -10.45 6.56 -13.27
CA ALA A 586 -10.26 6.56 -14.71
C ALA A 586 -9.03 5.73 -15.12
N ALA A 587 -7.91 5.88 -14.42
CA ALA A 587 -6.72 5.06 -14.65
C ALA A 587 -6.96 3.57 -14.35
N TYR A 588 -7.73 3.24 -13.31
CA TYR A 588 -8.10 1.86 -13.01
C TYR A 588 -8.90 1.22 -14.14
N ARG A 589 -9.85 1.96 -14.72
CA ARG A 589 -10.65 1.49 -15.85
C ARG A 589 -9.80 1.27 -17.11
N ASP A 590 -8.95 2.24 -17.42
CA ASP A 590 -8.40 2.36 -18.78
C ASP A 590 -6.93 1.88 -18.88
N TRP A 591 -6.17 1.93 -17.77
CA TRP A 591 -4.71 1.69 -17.77
C TRP A 591 -4.28 0.44 -16.98
N TRP A 592 -5.11 -0.04 -16.06
CA TRP A 592 -4.74 -1.14 -15.17
C TRP A 592 -5.25 -2.50 -15.65
N ARG A 593 -4.36 -3.49 -15.63
CA ARG A 593 -4.65 -4.90 -15.88
C ARG A 593 -3.64 -5.76 -15.17
N PHE A 594 -4.11 -6.72 -14.37
CA PHE A 594 -3.23 -7.56 -13.55
C PHE A 594 -2.13 -8.28 -14.34
N ASP A 595 -2.44 -8.85 -15.52
CA ASP A 595 -1.45 -9.57 -16.34
C ASP A 595 -0.39 -8.68 -16.99
N PHE A 596 -0.59 -7.37 -16.98
CA PHE A 596 0.37 -6.39 -17.48
C PHE A 596 1.22 -5.75 -16.37
N GLU A 597 0.98 -6.09 -15.10
CA GLU A 597 1.76 -5.55 -13.98
C GLU A 597 3.12 -6.23 -13.80
N GLY A 598 3.32 -7.41 -14.37
CA GLY A 598 4.63 -8.08 -14.37
C GLY A 598 5.67 -7.26 -15.13
N LEU A 599 6.87 -7.08 -14.55
CA LEU A 599 7.86 -6.13 -15.07
C LEU A 599 8.27 -6.39 -16.54
N PRO A 600 8.55 -7.64 -16.98
CA PRO A 600 8.85 -7.90 -18.40
C PRO A 600 7.67 -7.52 -19.33
N SER A 601 6.45 -7.88 -18.94
CA SER A 601 5.23 -7.56 -19.69
C SER A 601 4.99 -6.05 -19.79
N ASP A 602 5.18 -5.32 -18.68
CA ASP A 602 5.09 -3.86 -18.65
C ASP A 602 6.11 -3.19 -19.58
N LEU A 603 7.37 -3.60 -19.52
CA LEU A 603 8.44 -3.06 -20.37
C LEU A 603 8.16 -3.30 -21.86
N ILE A 604 7.71 -4.50 -22.23
CA ILE A 604 7.32 -4.82 -23.60
C ILE A 604 6.11 -3.98 -24.04
N ARG A 605 5.07 -3.88 -23.19
CA ARG A 605 3.86 -3.11 -23.45
C ARG A 605 4.17 -1.64 -23.73
N ARG A 606 5.02 -1.02 -22.92
CA ARG A 606 5.48 0.37 -23.11
C ARG A 606 6.46 0.50 -24.28
N GLY A 607 6.89 -0.61 -24.88
CA GLY A 607 7.85 -0.62 -25.98
C GLY A 607 9.30 -0.37 -25.54
N MET A 608 9.56 -0.43 -24.23
CA MET A 608 10.87 -0.23 -23.59
C MET A 608 11.74 -1.49 -23.60
N ALA A 609 11.17 -2.63 -23.97
CA ALA A 609 11.87 -3.88 -24.24
C ALA A 609 11.23 -4.64 -25.41
N VAL A 610 11.91 -5.65 -25.90
CA VAL A 610 11.36 -6.70 -26.78
C VAL A 610 11.65 -8.06 -26.17
N ALA A 611 10.77 -9.04 -26.40
CA ALA A 611 11.04 -10.42 -26.01
C ALA A 611 12.28 -10.95 -26.75
N ASP A 612 13.18 -11.57 -25.99
CA ASP A 612 14.43 -12.16 -26.48
C ASP A 612 14.89 -13.23 -25.47
N GLU A 613 14.53 -14.48 -25.74
CA GLU A 613 14.87 -15.66 -24.92
C GLU A 613 16.38 -15.90 -24.80
N SER A 614 17.21 -15.30 -25.67
CA SER A 614 18.67 -15.39 -25.55
C SER A 614 19.21 -14.50 -24.41
N LYS A 615 18.39 -13.61 -23.85
CA LYS A 615 18.78 -12.73 -22.74
C LYS A 615 18.45 -13.34 -21.39
N PRO A 616 19.21 -13.02 -20.32
CA PRO A 616 19.03 -13.63 -18.99
C PRO A 616 17.63 -13.47 -18.37
N HIS A 617 16.85 -12.51 -18.85
CA HIS A 617 15.52 -12.15 -18.31
C HIS A 617 14.42 -12.31 -19.36
N GLY A 618 14.68 -13.03 -20.46
CA GLY A 618 13.73 -13.23 -21.57
C GLY A 618 13.40 -11.97 -22.37
N VAL A 619 14.06 -10.84 -22.08
CA VAL A 619 13.83 -9.55 -22.74
C VAL A 619 15.15 -8.83 -23.04
N LYS A 620 15.16 -8.09 -24.15
CA LYS A 620 16.21 -7.13 -24.51
C LYS A 620 15.67 -5.72 -24.35
N LEU A 621 16.29 -4.93 -23.47
CA LEU A 621 15.94 -3.54 -23.26
C LEU A 621 16.23 -2.70 -24.51
N VAL A 622 15.37 -1.72 -24.77
CA VAL A 622 15.55 -0.75 -25.85
C VAL A 622 16.55 0.32 -25.47
N ILE A 623 16.55 0.72 -24.21
CA ILE A 623 17.54 1.58 -23.59
C ILE A 623 18.37 0.70 -22.67
N GLU A 624 19.64 0.46 -23.01
CA GLU A 624 20.51 -0.42 -22.24
C GLU A 624 20.75 0.10 -20.82
N ASP A 625 21.01 1.40 -20.68
CA ASP A 625 21.15 2.08 -19.39
C ASP A 625 19.81 2.65 -18.91
N TYR A 626 18.88 1.76 -18.59
CA TYR A 626 17.60 2.09 -17.93
C TYR A 626 17.60 1.50 -16.51
N PRO A 627 18.09 2.25 -15.50
CA PRO A 627 18.40 1.70 -14.18
C PRO A 627 17.24 0.97 -13.50
N TYR A 628 16.03 1.54 -13.53
CA TYR A 628 14.85 0.90 -12.96
C TYR A 628 14.56 -0.47 -13.61
N ALA A 629 14.63 -0.54 -14.94
CA ALA A 629 14.33 -1.77 -15.66
C ALA A 629 15.44 -2.81 -15.45
N SER A 630 16.71 -2.40 -15.55
CA SER A 630 17.86 -3.28 -15.37
C SER A 630 17.89 -3.89 -13.97
N ASP A 631 17.77 -3.08 -12.92
CA ASP A 631 17.76 -3.57 -11.53
C ASP A 631 16.48 -4.34 -11.22
N GLY A 632 15.34 -3.85 -11.72
CA GLY A 632 14.04 -4.48 -11.55
C GLY A 632 14.00 -5.90 -12.14
N LEU A 633 14.59 -6.13 -13.31
CA LEU A 633 14.62 -7.44 -13.96
C LEU A 633 15.45 -8.47 -13.18
N LEU A 634 16.50 -8.04 -12.50
CA LEU A 634 17.27 -8.89 -11.58
C LEU A 634 16.41 -9.35 -10.40
N ILE A 635 15.68 -8.42 -9.78
CA ILE A 635 14.79 -8.71 -8.65
C ILE A 635 13.62 -9.60 -9.11
N TRP A 636 12.99 -9.25 -10.24
CA TRP A 636 11.88 -10.01 -10.83
C TRP A 636 12.28 -11.47 -11.05
N SER A 637 13.41 -11.70 -11.73
CA SER A 637 13.87 -13.05 -12.04
C SER A 637 14.24 -13.84 -10.77
N ALA A 638 14.72 -13.18 -9.72
CA ALA A 638 14.99 -13.83 -8.44
C ALA A 638 13.69 -14.27 -7.74
N ILE A 639 12.67 -13.39 -7.73
CA ILE A 639 11.34 -13.71 -7.18
C ILE A 639 10.68 -14.81 -7.99
N GLU A 640 10.68 -14.71 -9.32
CA GLU A 640 10.11 -15.72 -10.22
C GLU A 640 10.72 -17.10 -9.98
N ARG A 641 12.05 -17.21 -9.90
CA ARG A 641 12.72 -18.49 -9.59
C ARG A 641 12.35 -19.03 -8.22
N LEU A 642 12.25 -18.17 -7.21
CA LEU A 642 11.83 -18.56 -5.86
C LEU A 642 10.40 -19.10 -5.87
N VAL A 643 9.47 -18.35 -6.47
CA VAL A 643 8.06 -18.71 -6.57
C VAL A 643 7.89 -20.00 -7.38
N GLN A 644 8.56 -20.12 -8.53
CA GLN A 644 8.50 -21.32 -9.35
C GLN A 644 8.99 -22.56 -8.59
N THR A 645 10.11 -22.44 -7.87
CA THR A 645 10.67 -23.55 -7.07
C THR A 645 9.72 -23.95 -5.95
N TYR A 646 9.18 -22.95 -5.24
CA TYR A 646 8.25 -23.17 -4.14
C TYR A 646 6.92 -23.79 -4.61
N VAL A 647 6.32 -23.25 -5.67
CA VAL A 647 5.06 -23.74 -6.23
C VAL A 647 5.23 -25.16 -6.78
N ASN A 648 6.31 -25.45 -7.52
CA ASN A 648 6.56 -26.79 -8.06
C ASN A 648 6.75 -27.85 -6.97
N TYR A 649 7.22 -27.47 -5.79
CA TYR A 649 7.36 -28.39 -4.66
C TYR A 649 6.00 -28.88 -4.14
N TYR A 650 5.00 -27.99 -4.05
CA TYR A 650 3.66 -28.33 -3.55
C TYR A 650 2.68 -28.74 -4.66
N TYR A 651 2.88 -28.23 -5.87
CA TYR A 651 2.01 -28.46 -7.03
C TYR A 651 2.83 -29.05 -8.19
N PRO A 652 3.11 -30.37 -8.16
CA PRO A 652 3.95 -31.00 -9.18
C PRO A 652 3.31 -31.08 -10.57
N ASN A 653 2.00 -30.87 -10.66
CA ASN A 653 1.26 -30.85 -11.93
C ASN A 653 -0.03 -30.03 -11.83
N SER A 654 -0.59 -29.65 -12.99
CA SER A 654 -1.78 -28.81 -13.06
C SER A 654 -3.00 -29.39 -12.33
N SER A 655 -3.18 -30.72 -12.29
CA SER A 655 -4.35 -31.33 -11.63
C SER A 655 -4.40 -31.00 -10.13
N THR A 656 -3.25 -30.93 -9.45
CA THR A 656 -3.18 -30.54 -8.03
C THR A 656 -3.62 -29.09 -7.80
N ILE A 657 -3.33 -28.19 -8.75
CA ILE A 657 -3.78 -26.78 -8.71
C ILE A 657 -5.31 -26.71 -8.86
N TRP A 658 -5.86 -27.47 -9.81
CA TRP A 658 -7.30 -27.49 -10.06
C TRP A 658 -8.11 -28.11 -8.91
N SER A 659 -7.54 -29.10 -8.22
CA SER A 659 -8.18 -29.75 -7.07
C SER A 659 -8.09 -28.95 -5.77
N ASP A 660 -7.25 -27.92 -5.71
CA ASP A 660 -7.05 -27.11 -4.51
C ASP A 660 -8.25 -26.19 -4.25
N THR A 661 -9.17 -26.64 -3.41
CA THR A 661 -10.43 -25.93 -3.13
C THR A 661 -10.23 -24.55 -2.51
N GLU A 662 -9.16 -24.32 -1.76
CA GLU A 662 -8.89 -23.02 -1.12
C GLU A 662 -8.32 -22.03 -2.13
N LEU A 663 -7.34 -22.45 -2.93
CA LEU A 663 -6.80 -21.64 -4.01
C LEU A 663 -7.89 -21.29 -5.04
N GLN A 664 -8.72 -22.27 -5.36
CA GLN A 664 -9.89 -22.10 -6.21
C GLN A 664 -10.95 -21.18 -5.57
N ALA A 665 -11.08 -21.13 -4.24
CA ALA A 665 -12.08 -20.27 -3.60
C ALA A 665 -11.72 -18.77 -3.64
N CYS A 666 -10.52 -18.38 -4.09
CA CYS A 666 -10.09 -16.98 -4.27
C CYS A 666 -10.49 -16.44 -5.67
N PRO A 667 -11.59 -15.67 -5.81
CA PRO A 667 -11.99 -15.14 -7.11
C PRO A 667 -10.94 -14.16 -7.68
N GLU A 668 -10.22 -13.43 -6.81
CA GLU A 668 -9.15 -12.50 -7.17
C GLU A 668 -7.95 -13.22 -7.81
N LEU A 669 -7.71 -14.47 -7.44
CA LEU A 669 -6.66 -15.31 -8.03
C LEU A 669 -7.14 -16.08 -9.28
N ARG A 670 -8.46 -16.14 -9.52
CA ARG A 670 -9.08 -16.82 -10.67
C ARG A 670 -9.32 -15.91 -11.87
N ALA A 671 -9.66 -14.64 -11.64
CA ALA A 671 -10.18 -13.77 -12.68
C ALA A 671 -9.24 -12.60 -13.00
N VAL A 672 -8.23 -12.88 -13.83
CA VAL A 672 -7.37 -11.86 -14.45
C VAL A 672 -8.15 -10.82 -15.31
N PRO A 673 -9.37 -11.08 -15.86
CA PRO A 673 -10.05 -10.07 -16.66
C PRO A 673 -11.34 -9.45 -16.08
N LEU A 674 -11.82 -9.75 -14.86
CA LEU A 674 -13.20 -9.37 -14.45
C LEU A 674 -13.34 -8.24 -13.40
N TRP A 675 -12.27 -7.58 -12.97
CA TRP A 675 -12.38 -6.63 -11.85
C TRP A 675 -12.65 -5.19 -12.31
N GLY A 676 -13.89 -4.97 -12.75
CA GLY A 676 -14.52 -3.67 -12.96
C GLY A 676 -16.05 -3.74 -13.00
N ILE A 677 -16.61 -4.93 -13.24
CA ILE A 677 -18.05 -5.18 -13.30
C ILE A 677 -18.31 -6.50 -12.60
N CYS A 678 -19.08 -6.50 -11.52
CA CYS A 678 -19.76 -7.72 -11.10
C CYS A 678 -21.07 -7.35 -10.38
N PRO A 679 -22.23 -7.50 -11.05
CA PRO A 679 -23.36 -8.16 -10.42
C PRO A 679 -23.11 -9.68 -10.44
N LYS A 680 -23.61 -10.36 -9.41
CA LYS A 680 -23.60 -11.82 -9.13
C LYS A 680 -23.28 -12.75 -10.34
N PRO A 681 -22.49 -13.81 -10.14
CA PRO A 681 -22.13 -14.74 -11.21
C PRO A 681 -23.38 -15.40 -11.81
N SER A 682 -23.61 -15.19 -13.10
CA SER A 682 -24.39 -16.12 -13.91
C SER A 682 -23.42 -17.13 -14.54
N THR A 683 -23.80 -18.40 -14.45
CA THR A 683 -23.03 -19.56 -14.88
C THR A 683 -22.91 -19.58 -16.40
N THR A 684 -21.76 -19.19 -16.96
CA THR A 684 -21.19 -19.70 -18.24
C THR A 684 -19.95 -18.90 -18.65
N ASN A 685 -18.78 -19.54 -18.59
CA ASN A 685 -17.59 -19.37 -19.47
C ASN A 685 -16.31 -19.67 -18.69
N ALA A 686 -16.02 -20.96 -18.52
CA ALA A 686 -14.79 -21.50 -17.94
C ALA A 686 -13.94 -22.23 -19.00
N ALA A 687 -13.87 -21.70 -20.23
CA ALA A 687 -13.18 -22.36 -21.34
C ALA A 687 -12.34 -21.36 -22.15
N ALA A 688 -11.33 -20.76 -21.51
CA ALA A 688 -10.23 -20.08 -22.19
C ALA A 688 -9.10 -19.82 -21.20
N LEU A 689 -8.29 -20.85 -20.91
CA LEU A 689 -6.93 -20.80 -20.34
C LEU A 689 -6.44 -22.25 -20.28
N ALA A 690 -6.01 -22.75 -21.44
CA ALA A 690 -5.29 -24.01 -21.62
C ALA A 690 -3.97 -23.69 -22.32
#